data_AF-A0A3D9C9R4-F1
#
_entry.id   AF-A0A3D9C9R4-F1
#
_cell.length_a   1.000
_cell.length_b   1.000
_cell.length_c   1.000
_cell.angle_alpha   90.00
_cell.angle_beta   90.00
_cell.angle_gamma   90.00
#
_symmetry.space_group_name_H-M   'P 1'
#
loop_
_entity.id
_entity.type
_entity.pdbx_description
1 polymer ?
#
loop_
_entity_poly.entity_id
_entity_poly.type
_entity_poly.pdbx_seq_one_letter_code
_entity_poly.pdbx_strand_id
1 'polypeptide(L)'
;MKKLIPFILLFFLNQYNCQYAEGAYSKSRIYNLVKQLQKGNKKAFNELTPYFDSDKLLSENLGYHYLETAEQSFAHRALTENFIYPDNELQSENIKNSKDFIRFLAINNDKIKYYPEVEAFYITPINQKKEFIEFRELPEVKLQKIKSRYTEILSKNWIKEKGIDLLIKKNNPIVFLKICEEFYRQRDKFNNYNRNKGDFHDLLRILIGKDIGSADQNGNITWDTEDMNFDNTATLNLFVFFSKNYKNFKWNSSKNYFENHSLQVKDTEPLSNLIEDLYSENDSIAIQSYIILSQSDPIRVGKLCDEKEKNSLDRPNSITPLFPFRFLKQLSLFTNYCRQNTIDYLGSDELTSQIERLKSELTFNERRKLEDQLIKNLTFEDITSLEYWSLIHEKEVELGESAARILDIYYTKNWPTILNNPDLLKWYLKKSILFSRIGINGSLNYYLIKFTGNGSATIKILDLIKSDDPDISLQVEKAKKICLNTFEFPIDNLKISEANFNSKRINIEQEIETLRSKSIKQNDFEYNILSLSAKIGYSQIPEAIKNFKKLKFDEKSYRSPYSFLERDYGFFMIKNWKFQEVQDQFLSIYNSHTEKQLYQYYLDKAKIDYKNKEAIIDYDKIFEILKFNIGIPFTGSSLQENEVGSIIKLLELELKTNLNYPDKLCNSAGIYICPPTDRAWEWQRYLIDNNFLKAQHSDIVSFHYGYYLDKVLPYQSKD
;
A
#
# COMPACT_ATOMS: atom_id res chain seq x y z
N MET A 1 33.12 28.10 -3.43
CA MET A 1 33.17 28.61 -2.05
C MET A 1 32.21 29.77 -1.76
N LYS A 2 32.16 30.87 -2.53
CA LYS A 2 31.27 32.03 -2.25
C LYS A 2 29.75 31.71 -2.16
N LYS A 3 29.26 30.67 -2.85
CA LYS A 3 27.86 30.21 -2.75
C LYS A 3 27.55 29.27 -1.57
N LEU A 4 28.59 28.75 -0.90
CA LEU A 4 28.44 27.82 0.23
C LEU A 4 28.30 28.56 1.57
N ILE A 5 28.82 29.78 1.64
CA ILE A 5 28.83 30.61 2.85
C ILE A 5 27.42 30.93 3.36
N PRO A 6 26.42 31.30 2.52
CA PRO A 6 25.07 31.55 3.00
C PRO A 6 24.40 30.31 3.58
N PHE A 7 24.64 29.13 2.99
CA PHE A 7 24.10 27.85 3.46
C PHE A 7 24.73 27.42 4.78
N ILE A 8 26.05 27.56 4.92
CA ILE A 8 26.75 27.28 6.17
C ILE A 8 26.30 28.26 7.25
N LEU A 9 26.10 29.55 6.93
CA LEU A 9 25.60 30.55 7.86
C LEU A 9 24.15 30.25 8.30
N LEU A 10 23.28 29.85 7.37
CA LEU A 10 21.91 29.44 7.69
C LEU A 10 21.89 28.19 8.56
N PHE A 11 22.74 27.20 8.26
CA PHE A 11 22.86 25.97 9.03
C PHE A 11 23.42 26.24 10.44
N PHE A 12 24.43 27.11 10.55
CA PHE A 12 24.96 27.57 11.84
C PHE A 12 23.93 28.38 12.63
N LEU A 13 23.18 29.29 12.00
CA LEU A 13 22.12 30.05 12.66
C LEU A 13 20.98 29.15 13.11
N ASN A 14 20.61 28.12 12.34
CA ASN A 14 19.61 27.14 12.74
C ASN A 14 20.10 26.26 13.90
N GLN A 15 21.35 25.77 13.84
CA GLN A 15 21.93 24.99 14.94
C GLN A 15 22.18 25.82 16.20
N TYR A 16 22.65 27.07 16.08
CA TYR A 16 22.79 27.97 17.22
C TYR A 16 21.42 28.32 17.81
N ASN A 17 20.41 28.64 17.00
CA ASN A 17 19.07 28.91 17.52
C ASN A 17 18.46 27.68 18.19
N CYS A 18 18.70 26.46 17.69
CA CYS A 18 18.22 25.22 18.33
C CYS A 18 18.96 24.90 19.65
N GLN A 19 20.27 25.12 19.73
CA GLN A 19 21.05 24.84 20.95
C GLN A 19 20.93 25.93 22.02
N TYR A 20 20.83 27.21 21.64
CA TYR A 20 20.64 28.32 22.58
C TYR A 20 19.22 28.34 23.18
N ALA A 21 18.24 27.87 22.39
CA ALA A 21 16.91 27.52 22.84
C ALA A 21 16.95 26.51 24.02
N GLU A 22 17.49 25.29 23.81
CA GLU A 22 17.50 24.22 24.82
C GLU A 22 18.14 24.64 26.17
N GLY A 23 19.20 25.46 26.12
CA GLY A 23 19.92 25.93 27.31
C GLY A 23 19.19 27.01 28.13
N ALA A 24 18.29 27.78 27.52
CA ALA A 24 17.49 28.80 28.22
C ALA A 24 16.15 28.24 28.75
N TYR A 25 15.58 27.22 28.12
CA TYR A 25 14.22 26.74 28.42
C TYR A 25 14.15 25.73 29.58
N SER A 26 15.20 24.93 29.79
CA SER A 26 15.35 24.08 30.98
C SER A 26 15.45 24.85 32.31
N LYS A 27 15.53 26.19 32.24
CA LYS A 27 15.61 27.09 33.40
C LYS A 27 14.27 27.68 33.84
N SER A 28 13.20 27.59 33.04
CA SER A 28 11.89 28.09 33.48
C SER A 28 11.42 27.32 34.72
N ARG A 29 10.92 28.06 35.73
CA ARG A 29 10.59 27.51 37.05
C ARG A 29 9.54 26.42 36.95
N ILE A 30 8.56 26.53 36.05
CA ILE A 30 7.49 25.54 35.88
C ILE A 30 8.01 24.15 35.50
N TYR A 31 9.03 24.05 34.63
CA TYR A 31 9.67 22.76 34.30
C TYR A 31 10.38 22.14 35.50
N ASN A 32 11.01 22.97 36.34
CA ASN A 32 11.64 22.51 37.58
C ASN A 32 10.59 22.04 38.60
N LEU A 33 9.39 22.62 38.61
CA LEU A 33 8.28 22.14 39.43
C LEU A 33 7.79 20.77 38.95
N VAL A 34 7.68 20.52 37.64
CA VAL A 34 7.33 19.19 37.10
C VAL A 34 8.35 18.13 37.53
N LYS A 35 9.65 18.41 37.39
CA LYS A 35 10.71 17.50 37.85
C LYS A 35 10.64 17.24 39.35
N GLN A 36 10.21 18.22 40.14
CA GLN A 36 10.00 18.06 41.57
C GLN A 36 8.77 17.21 41.89
N LEU A 37 7.67 17.37 41.14
CA LEU A 37 6.48 16.52 41.24
C LEU A 37 6.82 15.05 40.91
N GLN A 38 7.60 14.81 39.85
CA GLN A 38 8.10 13.48 39.48
C GLN A 38 8.99 12.83 40.55
N LYS A 39 9.56 13.63 41.47
CA LYS A 39 10.35 13.15 42.61
C LYS A 39 9.54 13.05 43.90
N GLY A 40 8.23 13.29 43.85
CA GLY A 40 7.34 13.23 45.01
C GLY A 40 7.36 14.46 45.90
N ASN A 41 7.93 15.59 45.45
CA ASN A 41 7.85 16.83 46.21
C ASN A 41 6.46 17.46 46.12
N LYS A 42 5.60 17.10 47.08
CA LYS A 42 4.24 17.62 47.19
C LYS A 42 4.15 19.14 47.29
N LYS A 43 5.16 19.83 47.83
CA LYS A 43 5.16 21.31 47.92
C LYS A 43 5.13 21.98 46.54
N ALA A 44 5.63 21.30 45.51
CA ALA A 44 5.61 21.81 44.15
C ALA A 44 4.18 22.01 43.61
N PHE A 45 3.15 21.35 44.17
CA PHE A 45 1.76 21.68 43.82
C PHE A 45 1.40 23.10 44.25
N ASN A 46 1.69 23.49 45.49
CA ASN A 46 1.39 24.86 45.95
C ASN A 46 2.12 25.90 45.09
N GLU A 47 3.35 25.62 44.71
CA GLU A 47 4.16 26.50 43.86
C GLU A 47 3.73 26.51 42.38
N LEU A 48 2.99 25.50 41.92
CA LEU A 48 2.42 25.46 40.58
C LEU A 48 1.20 26.38 40.45
N THR A 49 0.57 26.73 41.57
CA THR A 49 -0.66 27.51 41.62
C THR A 49 -0.67 28.75 40.72
N PRO A 50 0.31 29.68 40.77
CA PRO A 50 0.24 30.93 40.00
C PRO A 50 0.21 30.71 38.48
N TYR A 51 0.69 29.56 38.01
CA TYR A 51 0.75 29.25 36.58
C TYR A 51 -0.62 28.93 35.99
N PHE A 52 -1.62 28.56 36.82
CA PHE A 52 -2.98 28.30 36.34
C PHE A 52 -3.72 29.57 35.87
N ASP A 53 -3.20 30.76 36.16
CA ASP A 53 -3.72 32.05 35.68
C ASP A 53 -2.78 32.73 34.67
N SER A 54 -1.65 32.10 34.32
CA SER A 54 -0.62 32.72 33.48
C SER A 54 -0.85 32.38 32.00
N ASP A 55 -1.04 33.41 31.19
CA ASP A 55 -1.11 33.34 29.73
C ASP A 55 0.26 33.44 29.05
N LYS A 56 1.33 33.60 29.84
CA LYS A 56 2.69 33.71 29.33
C LYS A 56 3.02 32.48 28.50
N LEU A 57 3.46 32.72 27.27
CA LEU A 57 3.84 31.65 26.35
C LEU A 57 5.20 31.06 26.71
N LEU A 58 5.25 29.74 26.73
CA LEU A 58 6.45 28.92 26.81
C LEU A 58 6.71 28.34 25.42
N SER A 59 7.98 28.32 25.04
CA SER A 59 8.43 27.52 23.92
C SER A 59 8.62 26.07 24.37
N GLU A 60 7.95 25.13 23.72
CA GLU A 60 8.13 23.69 23.88
C GLU A 60 8.76 23.09 22.62
N ASN A 61 9.86 22.36 22.79
CA ASN A 61 10.55 21.71 21.67
C ASN A 61 10.07 20.26 21.54
N LEU A 62 9.52 19.90 20.37
CA LEU A 62 9.03 18.57 19.99
C LEU A 62 9.99 17.89 18.99
N GLY A 63 11.30 17.97 19.28
CA GLY A 63 12.36 17.46 18.42
C GLY A 63 12.79 18.48 17.36
N TYR A 64 12.18 18.43 16.17
CA TYR A 64 12.42 19.40 15.09
C TYR A 64 11.25 20.38 14.91
N HIS A 65 10.20 20.24 15.74
CA HIS A 65 9.05 21.13 15.77
C HIS A 65 9.09 22.04 17.00
N TYR A 66 8.58 23.27 16.82
CA TYR A 66 8.45 24.27 17.86
C TYR A 66 6.97 24.51 18.14
N LEU A 67 6.56 24.46 19.41
CA LEU A 67 5.20 24.74 19.86
C LEU A 67 5.21 25.84 20.91
N GLU A 68 4.37 26.87 20.74
CA GLU A 68 4.12 27.86 21.78
C GLU A 68 2.93 27.44 22.64
N THR A 69 3.16 27.24 23.93
CA THR A 69 2.15 26.77 24.89
C THR A 69 2.05 27.75 26.05
N ALA A 70 0.85 28.20 26.41
CA ALA A 70 0.64 29.02 27.59
C ALA A 70 1.07 28.27 28.89
N GLU A 71 1.64 29.00 29.85
CA GLU A 71 2.00 28.47 31.17
C GLU A 71 0.81 27.77 31.86
N GLN A 72 -0.41 28.28 31.69
CA GLN A 72 -1.65 27.64 32.15
C GLN A 72 -1.85 26.24 31.57
N SER A 73 -1.80 26.10 30.23
CA SER A 73 -1.94 24.80 29.56
C SER A 73 -0.86 23.82 30.01
N PHE A 74 0.37 24.31 30.20
CA PHE A 74 1.47 23.52 30.73
C PHE A 74 1.19 23.06 32.17
N ALA A 75 0.66 23.93 33.05
CA ALA A 75 0.31 23.58 34.43
C ALA A 75 -0.79 22.51 34.51
N HIS A 76 -1.83 22.60 33.67
CA HIS A 76 -2.85 21.55 33.54
C HIS A 76 -2.25 20.21 33.13
N ARG A 77 -1.36 20.23 32.15
CA ARG A 77 -0.68 19.03 31.67
C ARG A 77 0.25 18.45 32.73
N ALA A 78 1.01 19.28 33.43
CA ALA A 78 1.86 18.87 34.56
C ALA A 78 1.04 18.18 35.67
N LEU A 79 -0.15 18.68 35.97
CA LEU A 79 -1.06 18.05 36.92
C LEU A 79 -1.54 16.68 36.42
N THR A 80 -1.96 16.61 35.16
CA THR A 80 -2.48 15.39 34.52
C THR A 80 -1.42 14.30 34.41
N GLU A 81 -0.20 14.66 34.01
CA GLU A 81 0.89 13.70 33.80
C GLU A 81 1.50 13.16 35.08
N ASN A 82 1.37 13.84 36.22
CA ASN A 82 2.03 13.47 37.48
C ASN A 82 1.07 12.95 38.55
N PHE A 83 -0.18 12.68 38.17
CA PHE A 83 -1.21 12.31 39.12
C PHE A 83 -2.17 11.28 38.52
N ILE A 84 -2.55 10.29 39.33
CA ILE A 84 -3.43 9.19 38.96
C ILE A 84 -4.86 9.49 39.43
N TYR A 85 -5.69 10.00 38.52
CA TYR A 85 -7.11 10.26 38.78
C TYR A 85 -7.99 9.16 38.16
N PRO A 86 -9.13 8.82 38.76
CA PRO A 86 -10.30 8.42 37.98
C PRO A 86 -11.05 9.67 37.50
N ASP A 87 -11.82 9.54 36.41
CA ASP A 87 -12.51 10.66 35.76
C ASP A 87 -13.47 11.45 36.68
N ASN A 88 -13.83 10.87 37.84
CA ASN A 88 -14.74 11.45 38.82
C ASN A 88 -14.07 12.13 40.04
N GLU A 89 -12.76 11.99 40.29
CA GLU A 89 -12.09 12.63 41.46
C GLU A 89 -11.37 13.94 41.10
N LEU A 90 -10.92 14.06 39.85
CA LEU A 90 -10.39 15.30 39.31
C LEU A 90 -10.84 15.47 37.87
N GLN A 91 -11.98 16.14 37.69
CA GLN A 91 -12.28 16.75 36.41
C GLN A 91 -11.31 17.92 36.27
N SER A 92 -10.21 17.73 35.56
CA SER A 92 -9.21 18.78 35.30
C SER A 92 -9.86 20.03 34.70
N GLU A 93 -10.96 19.86 33.97
CA GLU A 93 -11.87 20.90 33.45
C GLU A 93 -12.50 21.81 34.54
N ASN A 94 -12.61 21.31 35.78
CA ASN A 94 -13.12 22.07 36.93
C ASN A 94 -12.05 22.89 37.64
N ILE A 95 -10.77 22.67 37.30
CA ILE A 95 -9.69 23.56 37.72
C ILE A 95 -9.50 24.50 36.53
N LYS A 96 -9.95 25.76 36.62
CA LYS A 96 -9.80 26.71 35.50
C LYS A 96 -8.79 27.81 35.77
N ASN A 97 -8.38 27.95 37.01
CA ASN A 97 -7.59 29.07 37.53
C ASN A 97 -6.93 28.67 38.86
N SER A 98 -6.07 29.54 39.39
CA SER A 98 -5.38 29.32 40.67
C SER A 98 -6.35 29.07 41.83
N LYS A 99 -7.49 29.78 41.87
CA LYS A 99 -8.46 29.70 42.97
C LYS A 99 -9.10 28.31 43.04
N ASP A 100 -9.48 27.75 41.89
CA ASP A 100 -10.02 26.40 41.81
C ASP A 100 -8.98 25.37 42.25
N PHE A 101 -7.71 25.55 41.85
CA PHE A 101 -6.63 24.66 42.23
C PHE A 101 -6.29 24.73 43.73
N ILE A 102 -6.23 25.93 44.33
CA ILE A 102 -6.06 26.10 45.77
C ILE A 102 -7.19 25.40 46.52
N ARG A 103 -8.44 25.57 46.07
CA ARG A 103 -9.60 24.89 46.68
C ARG A 103 -9.44 23.38 46.60
N PHE A 104 -9.04 22.85 45.44
CA PHE A 104 -8.77 21.42 45.27
C PHE A 104 -7.69 20.93 46.26
N LEU A 105 -6.56 21.64 46.36
CA LEU A 105 -5.49 21.29 47.30
C LEU A 105 -5.97 21.38 48.75
N ALA A 106 -6.71 22.42 49.13
CA ALA A 106 -7.24 22.56 50.49
C ALA A 106 -8.17 21.40 50.89
N ILE A 107 -9.03 20.94 49.97
CA ILE A 107 -9.95 19.82 50.22
C ILE A 107 -9.20 18.47 50.31
N ASN A 108 -8.14 18.30 49.50
CA ASN A 108 -7.52 16.99 49.30
C ASN A 108 -6.12 16.85 49.88
N ASN A 109 -5.53 17.91 50.45
CA ASN A 109 -4.11 17.92 50.83
C ASN A 109 -3.73 16.67 51.63
N ASP A 110 -4.44 16.34 52.69
CA ASP A 110 -4.06 15.20 53.55
C ASP A 110 -4.29 13.83 52.90
N LYS A 111 -5.08 13.80 51.82
CA LYS A 111 -5.36 12.58 51.03
C LYS A 111 -4.36 12.38 49.90
N ILE A 112 -3.69 13.43 49.42
CA ILE A 112 -2.69 13.35 48.35
C ILE A 112 -1.46 12.58 48.88
N LYS A 113 -1.24 11.40 48.29
CA LYS A 113 -0.11 10.50 48.56
C LYS A 113 0.75 10.36 47.30
N TYR A 114 2.00 9.98 47.49
CA TYR A 114 2.94 9.73 46.40
C TYR A 114 3.22 8.23 46.29
N TYR A 115 3.28 7.72 45.07
CA TYR A 115 3.63 6.33 44.75
C TYR A 115 5.00 6.32 44.05
N PRO A 116 6.11 6.08 44.78
CA PRO A 116 7.47 6.22 44.25
C PRO A 116 7.77 5.36 43.03
N GLU A 117 7.24 4.14 42.97
CA GLU A 117 7.55 3.18 41.91
C GLU A 117 6.95 3.55 40.56
N VAL A 118 5.91 4.39 40.52
CA VAL A 118 5.28 4.87 39.27
C VAL A 118 5.44 6.37 39.04
N GLU A 119 6.17 7.04 39.95
CA GLU A 119 6.47 8.47 39.92
C GLU A 119 5.22 9.35 39.76
N ALA A 120 4.18 9.06 40.54
CA ALA A 120 2.91 9.77 40.45
C ALA A 120 2.22 9.92 41.82
N PHE A 121 1.43 10.99 41.94
CA PHE A 121 0.56 11.22 43.08
C PHE A 121 -0.81 10.55 42.89
N TYR A 122 -1.51 10.28 43.99
CA TYR A 122 -2.87 9.74 43.98
C TYR A 122 -3.64 10.22 45.21
N ILE A 123 -4.97 10.23 45.13
CA ILE A 123 -5.88 10.42 46.28
C ILE A 123 -6.42 9.07 46.70
N THR A 124 -7.11 8.39 45.79
CA THR A 124 -7.62 7.05 46.01
C THR A 124 -6.53 6.01 45.78
N PRO A 125 -6.27 5.12 46.76
CA PRO A 125 -5.35 4.00 46.61
C PRO A 125 -5.60 3.21 45.33
N ILE A 126 -4.53 2.82 44.64
CA ILE A 126 -4.60 2.14 43.34
C ILE A 126 -5.49 0.89 43.40
N ASN A 127 -5.36 0.11 44.46
CA ASN A 127 -6.15 -1.11 44.68
C ASN A 127 -7.64 -0.87 45.02
N GLN A 128 -8.09 0.38 45.14
CA GLN A 128 -9.49 0.74 45.37
C GLN A 128 -10.16 1.34 44.11
N LYS A 129 -9.38 1.65 43.07
CA LYS A 129 -9.91 2.19 41.81
C LYS A 129 -10.67 1.13 41.03
N LYS A 130 -11.64 1.54 40.21
CA LYS A 130 -12.30 0.64 39.24
C LYS A 130 -11.35 0.39 38.06
N GLU A 131 -11.44 -0.81 37.51
CA GLU A 131 -10.70 -1.29 36.35
C GLU A 131 -11.67 -1.90 35.33
N PHE A 132 -11.28 -1.82 34.07
CA PHE A 132 -11.99 -2.43 32.96
C PHE A 132 -10.98 -3.23 32.13
N ILE A 133 -10.76 -4.47 32.56
CA ILE A 133 -9.88 -5.44 31.92
C ILE A 133 -10.71 -6.64 31.48
N GLU A 134 -10.42 -7.14 30.29
CA GLU A 134 -10.98 -8.38 29.78
C GLU A 134 -9.85 -9.37 29.43
N PHE A 135 -10.14 -10.67 29.56
CA PHE A 135 -9.23 -11.73 29.13
C PHE A 135 -9.90 -12.57 28.07
N ARG A 136 -9.12 -13.01 27.09
CA ARG A 136 -9.53 -14.02 26.11
C ARG A 136 -8.43 -15.02 25.86
N GLU A 137 -8.76 -16.11 25.20
CA GLU A 137 -7.75 -17.05 24.72
C GLU A 137 -6.71 -16.35 23.84
N LEU A 138 -5.44 -16.69 24.01
CA LEU A 138 -4.36 -16.08 23.23
C LEU A 138 -4.16 -16.89 21.95
N PRO A 139 -4.39 -16.31 20.75
CA PRO A 139 -4.21 -17.04 19.50
C PRO A 139 -2.79 -17.57 19.37
N GLU A 140 -2.63 -18.81 18.90
CA GLU A 140 -1.33 -19.50 18.87
C GLU A 140 -0.30 -18.76 18.02
N VAL A 141 -0.69 -18.23 16.86
CA VAL A 141 0.19 -17.43 16.00
C VAL A 141 0.72 -16.20 16.74
N LYS A 142 -0.17 -15.50 17.46
CA LYS A 142 0.21 -14.35 18.30
C LYS A 142 1.14 -14.77 19.44
N LEU A 143 0.86 -15.90 20.10
CA LEU A 143 1.71 -16.46 21.15
C LEU A 143 3.12 -16.78 20.63
N GLN A 144 3.24 -17.36 19.43
CA GLN A 144 4.53 -17.66 18.81
C GLN A 144 5.30 -16.38 18.48
N LYS A 145 4.64 -15.37 17.88
CA LYS A 145 5.23 -14.05 17.60
C LYS A 145 5.77 -13.37 18.87
N ILE A 146 5.01 -13.36 19.95
CA ILE A 146 5.48 -12.71 21.20
C ILE A 146 6.55 -13.56 21.91
N LYS A 147 6.48 -14.90 21.83
CA LYS A 147 7.49 -15.79 22.41
C LYS A 147 8.86 -15.64 21.75
N SER A 148 8.93 -15.40 20.43
CA SER A 148 10.20 -15.19 19.74
C SER A 148 10.95 -13.96 20.27
N ARG A 149 10.21 -12.95 20.76
CA ARG A 149 10.74 -11.72 21.39
C ARG A 149 11.06 -11.88 22.87
N TYR A 150 10.69 -12.97 23.52
CA TYR A 150 10.82 -13.13 24.98
C TYR A 150 12.24 -12.91 25.49
N THR A 151 13.24 -13.52 24.84
CA THR A 151 14.65 -13.37 25.21
C THR A 151 15.14 -11.94 25.03
N GLU A 152 14.70 -11.27 23.96
CA GLU A 152 15.02 -9.87 23.69
C GLU A 152 14.43 -8.97 24.79
N ILE A 153 13.15 -9.15 25.11
CA ILE A 153 12.45 -8.40 26.18
C ILE A 153 13.18 -8.58 27.51
N LEU A 154 13.54 -9.81 27.89
CA LEU A 154 14.25 -10.10 29.13
C LEU A 154 15.67 -9.50 29.22
N SER A 155 16.23 -9.05 28.10
CA SER A 155 17.54 -8.39 28.06
C SER A 155 17.48 -6.87 28.27
N LYS A 156 16.29 -6.25 28.20
CA LYS A 156 16.11 -4.80 28.30
C LYS A 156 16.48 -4.27 29.71
N ASN A 157 17.02 -3.06 29.77
CA ASN A 157 17.47 -2.44 31.03
C ASN A 157 16.36 -2.35 32.09
N TRP A 158 15.13 -2.00 31.68
CA TRP A 158 14.00 -1.88 32.59
C TRP A 158 13.65 -3.20 33.30
N ILE A 159 13.93 -4.35 32.68
CA ILE A 159 13.78 -5.67 33.31
C ILE A 159 14.86 -5.87 34.37
N LYS A 160 16.13 -5.62 34.01
CA LYS A 160 17.29 -5.92 34.86
C LYS A 160 17.35 -5.00 36.08
N GLU A 161 17.19 -3.70 35.87
CA GLU A 161 17.26 -2.69 36.94
C GLU A 161 16.16 -2.85 37.99
N LYS A 162 15.00 -3.36 37.58
CA LYS A 162 13.86 -3.62 38.47
C LYS A 162 13.82 -5.05 39.03
N GLY A 163 14.79 -5.89 38.68
CA GLY A 163 14.87 -7.29 39.10
C GLY A 163 13.68 -8.14 38.66
N ILE A 164 13.01 -7.75 37.56
CA ILE A 164 11.83 -8.44 37.04
C ILE A 164 12.20 -9.85 36.56
N ASP A 165 13.36 -10.01 35.92
CA ASP A 165 13.86 -11.32 35.49
C ASP A 165 14.11 -12.28 36.66
N LEU A 166 14.57 -11.77 37.80
CA LEU A 166 14.73 -12.57 39.02
C LEU A 166 13.37 -13.02 39.58
N LEU A 167 12.35 -12.17 39.52
CA LEU A 167 10.99 -12.53 39.94
C LEU A 167 10.37 -13.59 39.01
N ILE A 168 10.59 -13.47 37.70
CA ILE A 168 10.18 -14.48 36.71
C ILE A 168 10.87 -15.81 37.00
N LYS A 169 12.21 -15.82 37.16
CA LYS A 169 12.98 -17.05 37.47
C LYS A 169 12.53 -17.73 38.76
N LYS A 170 12.06 -16.95 39.74
CA LYS A 170 11.53 -17.44 41.02
C LYS A 170 10.05 -17.82 40.96
N ASN A 171 9.40 -17.68 39.79
CA ASN A 171 7.98 -17.89 39.60
C ASN A 171 7.14 -17.09 40.62
N ASN A 172 7.56 -15.87 40.94
CA ASN A 172 6.91 -15.04 41.96
C ASN A 172 5.84 -14.15 41.31
N PRO A 173 4.55 -14.31 41.66
CA PRO A 173 3.46 -13.57 41.02
C PRO A 173 3.51 -12.05 41.25
N ILE A 174 4.33 -11.54 42.18
CA ILE A 174 4.56 -10.09 42.32
C ILE A 174 5.17 -9.47 41.05
N VAL A 175 5.74 -10.29 40.16
CA VAL A 175 6.24 -9.86 38.85
C VAL A 175 5.20 -9.06 38.07
N PHE A 176 3.92 -9.45 38.11
CA PHE A 176 2.86 -8.76 37.37
C PHE A 176 2.68 -7.31 37.81
N LEU A 177 2.69 -7.10 39.14
CA LEU A 177 2.63 -5.76 39.71
C LEU A 177 3.85 -4.95 39.30
N LYS A 178 5.06 -5.53 39.36
CA LYS A 178 6.30 -4.83 38.99
C LYS A 178 6.38 -4.46 37.51
N ILE A 179 5.89 -5.31 36.62
CA ILE A 179 5.79 -4.99 35.19
C ILE A 179 4.82 -3.83 34.99
N CYS A 180 3.63 -3.85 35.61
CA CYS A 180 2.64 -2.78 35.42
C CYS A 180 3.04 -1.45 36.08
N GLU A 181 3.73 -1.49 37.22
CA GLU A 181 4.33 -0.30 37.83
C GLU A 181 5.29 0.37 36.85
N GLU A 182 6.21 -0.42 36.27
CA GLU A 182 7.17 0.10 35.31
C GLU A 182 6.52 0.57 34.00
N PHE A 183 5.52 -0.17 33.51
CA PHE A 183 4.77 0.19 32.32
C PHE A 183 4.09 1.55 32.50
N TYR A 184 3.39 1.74 33.62
CA TYR A 184 2.75 3.02 33.93
C TYR A 184 3.77 4.12 34.23
N ARG A 185 4.90 3.82 34.88
CA ARG A 185 6.00 4.80 35.10
C ARG A 185 6.50 5.36 33.77
N GLN A 186 6.70 4.48 32.80
CA GLN A 186 7.06 4.80 31.42
C GLN A 186 5.84 5.07 30.52
N ARG A 187 4.69 5.47 31.05
CA ARG A 187 3.55 5.88 30.21
C ARG A 187 3.92 7.06 29.32
N ASP A 188 3.14 7.25 28.25
CA ASP A 188 3.37 8.39 27.36
C ASP A 188 3.13 9.69 28.13
N LYS A 189 4.06 10.62 27.98
CA LYS A 189 3.94 12.01 28.45
C LYS A 189 4.19 12.92 27.27
N PHE A 190 3.88 14.20 27.40
CA PHE A 190 4.13 15.16 26.35
C PHE A 190 5.60 15.12 25.92
N ASN A 191 5.82 14.90 24.63
CA ASN A 191 7.14 14.74 24.02
C ASN A 191 8.00 13.58 24.55
N ASN A 192 7.42 12.67 25.33
CA ASN A 192 8.10 11.48 25.82
C ASN A 192 7.22 10.26 25.57
N TYR A 193 7.44 9.62 24.42
CA TYR A 193 6.68 8.46 23.98
C TYR A 193 7.42 7.19 24.32
N ASN A 194 6.72 6.25 24.95
CA ASN A 194 7.26 4.93 25.20
C ASN A 194 7.20 4.11 23.92
N ARG A 195 8.34 3.94 23.28
CA ARG A 195 8.44 3.11 22.07
C ARG A 195 8.42 1.61 22.36
N ASN A 196 8.48 1.22 23.64
CA ASN A 196 8.54 -0.17 24.08
C ASN A 196 7.24 -0.63 24.75
N LYS A 197 6.09 0.04 24.56
CA LYS A 197 4.80 -0.38 25.16
C LYS A 197 4.49 -1.87 24.93
N GLY A 198 4.76 -2.34 23.71
CA GLY A 198 4.56 -3.74 23.33
C GLY A 198 5.34 -4.71 24.20
N ASP A 199 6.58 -4.39 24.59
CA ASP A 199 7.40 -5.28 25.43
C ASP A 199 6.75 -5.58 26.78
N PHE A 200 6.12 -4.57 27.41
CA PHE A 200 5.44 -4.75 28.70
C PHE A 200 4.21 -5.64 28.57
N HIS A 201 3.37 -5.34 27.58
CA HIS A 201 2.10 -6.04 27.36
C HIS A 201 2.33 -7.49 26.88
N ASP A 202 3.29 -7.69 25.98
CA ASP A 202 3.69 -9.03 25.51
C ASP A 202 4.27 -9.87 26.64
N LEU A 203 5.09 -9.28 27.53
CA LEU A 203 5.60 -10.01 28.68
C LEU A 203 4.48 -10.46 29.62
N LEU A 204 3.48 -9.61 29.88
CA LEU A 204 2.30 -9.99 30.68
C LEU A 204 1.54 -11.15 30.04
N ARG A 205 1.30 -11.10 28.73
CA ARG A 205 0.63 -12.16 27.96
C ARG A 205 1.38 -13.48 28.01
N ILE A 206 2.69 -13.46 27.82
CA ILE A 206 3.54 -14.66 27.88
C ILE A 206 3.43 -15.29 29.27
N LEU A 207 3.54 -14.49 30.33
CA LEU A 207 3.52 -14.98 31.70
C LEU A 207 2.15 -15.49 32.15
N ILE A 208 1.05 -15.08 31.52
CA ILE A 208 -0.32 -15.51 31.87
C ILE A 208 -0.86 -16.56 30.89
N GLY A 209 -0.29 -16.63 29.68
CA GLY A 209 -0.80 -17.49 28.60
C GLY A 209 -2.18 -17.07 28.09
N LYS A 210 -2.55 -15.80 28.24
CA LYS A 210 -3.84 -15.23 27.83
C LYS A 210 -3.65 -13.87 27.17
N ASP A 211 -4.57 -13.50 26.29
CA ASP A 211 -4.62 -12.14 25.75
C ASP A 211 -5.34 -11.21 26.74
N ILE A 212 -4.91 -9.94 26.77
CA ILE A 212 -5.33 -8.97 27.80
C ILE A 212 -5.85 -7.72 27.12
N GLY A 213 -7.16 -7.52 27.21
CA GLY A 213 -7.85 -6.34 26.72
C GLY A 213 -7.96 -5.29 27.81
N SER A 214 -7.70 -4.03 27.48
CA SER A 214 -7.78 -2.92 28.43
C SER A 214 -8.59 -1.76 27.86
N ALA A 215 -9.50 -1.20 28.66
CA ALA A 215 -10.32 -0.06 28.22
C ALA A 215 -9.50 1.23 28.10
N ASP A 216 -9.71 1.96 27.01
CA ASP A 216 -9.24 3.33 26.80
C ASP A 216 -10.06 4.34 27.65
N GLN A 217 -9.74 5.63 27.53
CA GLN A 217 -10.51 6.72 28.17
C GLN A 217 -11.99 6.82 27.71
N ASN A 218 -12.36 6.22 26.57
CA ASN A 218 -13.73 6.21 26.06
C ASN A 218 -14.48 4.92 26.43
N GLY A 219 -13.84 3.99 27.14
CA GLY A 219 -14.40 2.70 27.52
C GLY A 219 -14.29 1.61 26.44
N ASN A 220 -13.58 1.84 25.33
CA ASN A 220 -13.35 0.83 24.31
C ASN A 220 -12.25 -0.15 24.73
N ILE A 221 -12.53 -1.45 24.68
CA ILE A 221 -11.51 -2.47 24.98
C ILE A 221 -10.51 -2.57 23.82
N THR A 222 -9.26 -2.27 24.10
CA THR A 222 -8.13 -2.41 23.16
C THR A 222 -7.35 -3.67 23.49
N TRP A 223 -7.00 -4.43 22.46
CA TRP A 223 -6.24 -5.67 22.61
C TRP A 223 -4.80 -5.52 22.17
N ASP A 224 -4.37 -4.41 21.55
CA ASP A 224 -2.99 -4.27 21.05
C ASP A 224 -2.43 -2.91 21.43
N THR A 225 -1.17 -2.86 21.89
CA THR A 225 -0.54 -1.60 22.32
C THR A 225 -0.20 -0.66 21.18
N GLU A 226 -0.24 -1.17 19.95
CA GLU A 226 -0.08 -0.38 18.71
C GLU A 226 -1.39 0.27 18.27
N ASP A 227 -2.50 -0.07 18.92
CA ASP A 227 -3.78 0.62 18.71
C ASP A 227 -3.65 2.07 19.17
N MET A 228 -4.10 3.01 18.34
CA MET A 228 -4.12 4.43 18.69
C MET A 228 -4.95 4.70 19.96
N ASN A 229 -5.89 3.82 20.28
CA ASN A 229 -6.71 3.89 21.49
C ASN A 229 -6.03 3.27 22.71
N PHE A 230 -4.86 2.61 22.59
CA PHE A 230 -4.10 2.13 23.75
C PHE A 230 -3.37 3.29 24.44
N ASP A 231 -4.14 4.04 25.23
CA ASP A 231 -3.71 5.24 25.93
C ASP A 231 -3.18 4.96 27.36
N ASN A 232 -2.92 6.04 28.10
CA ASN A 232 -2.47 5.94 29.49
C ASN A 232 -3.56 5.40 30.43
N THR A 233 -4.84 5.51 30.06
CA THR A 233 -5.97 4.93 30.80
C THR A 233 -5.96 3.41 30.67
N ALA A 234 -5.72 2.89 29.45
CA ALA A 234 -5.53 1.47 29.23
C ALA A 234 -4.34 0.92 30.04
N THR A 235 -3.24 1.67 30.13
CA THR A 235 -2.07 1.29 30.96
C THR A 235 -2.41 1.32 32.46
N LEU A 236 -3.17 2.32 32.91
CA LEU A 236 -3.60 2.43 34.31
C LEU A 236 -4.52 1.27 34.72
N ASN A 237 -5.47 0.89 33.85
CA ASN A 237 -6.39 -0.21 34.10
C ASN A 237 -5.64 -1.52 34.36
N LEU A 238 -4.56 -1.79 33.61
CA LEU A 238 -3.69 -2.95 33.86
C LEU A 238 -3.04 -2.88 35.23
N PHE A 239 -2.47 -1.71 35.58
CA PHE A 239 -1.84 -1.51 36.89
C PHE A 239 -2.82 -1.69 38.06
N VAL A 240 -4.02 -1.11 37.96
CA VAL A 240 -5.09 -1.29 38.95
C VAL A 240 -5.45 -2.77 39.09
N PHE A 241 -5.72 -3.46 37.98
CA PHE A 241 -6.10 -4.87 38.00
C PHE A 241 -5.04 -5.74 38.68
N PHE A 242 -3.76 -5.62 38.28
CA PHE A 242 -2.71 -6.45 38.86
C PHE A 242 -2.36 -6.06 40.29
N SER A 243 -2.53 -4.80 40.70
CA SER A 243 -2.37 -4.40 42.11
C SER A 243 -3.33 -5.13 43.05
N LYS A 244 -4.53 -5.46 42.56
CA LYS A 244 -5.56 -6.19 43.30
C LYS A 244 -5.38 -7.71 43.22
N ASN A 245 -5.03 -8.21 42.03
CA ASN A 245 -5.20 -9.61 41.70
C ASN A 245 -3.91 -10.42 41.61
N TYR A 246 -2.72 -9.81 41.62
CA TYR A 246 -1.47 -10.56 41.37
C TYR A 246 -1.29 -11.78 42.29
N LYS A 247 -1.72 -11.69 43.57
CA LYS A 247 -1.59 -12.80 44.53
C LYS A 247 -2.42 -14.04 44.18
N ASN A 248 -3.41 -13.90 43.31
CA ASN A 248 -4.28 -15.00 42.88
C ASN A 248 -3.66 -15.85 41.77
N PHE A 249 -2.54 -15.40 41.21
CA PHE A 249 -1.81 -16.12 40.17
C PHE A 249 -0.84 -17.14 40.79
N LYS A 250 -0.90 -18.39 40.31
CA LYS A 250 -0.04 -19.49 40.73
C LYS A 250 0.70 -20.06 39.53
N TRP A 251 1.99 -20.35 39.70
CA TRP A 251 2.79 -20.91 38.63
C TRP A 251 2.36 -22.33 38.27
N ASN A 252 2.15 -22.60 36.98
CA ASN A 252 1.93 -23.93 36.45
C ASN A 252 3.19 -24.41 35.69
N SER A 253 3.96 -25.29 36.33
CA SER A 253 5.22 -25.83 35.76
C SER A 253 5.03 -26.68 34.51
N SER A 254 3.85 -27.25 34.29
CA SER A 254 3.59 -28.06 33.08
C SER A 254 3.39 -27.19 31.83
N LYS A 255 2.82 -25.98 32.02
CA LYS A 255 2.49 -25.07 30.92
C LYS A 255 3.45 -23.88 30.81
N ASN A 256 4.31 -23.68 31.80
CA ASN A 256 5.27 -22.58 31.90
C ASN A 256 4.64 -21.18 31.88
N TYR A 257 3.50 -21.02 32.56
CA TYR A 257 2.87 -19.72 32.80
C TYR A 257 2.12 -19.74 34.14
N PHE A 258 1.66 -18.57 34.59
CA PHE A 258 0.83 -18.43 35.78
C PHE A 258 -0.66 -18.60 35.46
N GLU A 259 -1.33 -19.40 36.27
CA GLU A 259 -2.78 -19.61 36.21
C GLU A 259 -3.49 -18.84 37.33
N ASN A 260 -4.66 -18.29 36.99
CA ASN A 260 -5.60 -17.75 37.95
C ASN A 260 -7.00 -18.25 37.59
N HIS A 261 -7.50 -19.22 38.36
CA HIS A 261 -8.81 -19.85 38.11
C HIS A 261 -10.01 -18.93 38.35
N SER A 262 -9.80 -17.73 38.92
CA SER A 262 -10.85 -16.72 39.07
C SER A 262 -11.02 -15.83 37.83
N LEU A 263 -10.11 -15.92 36.85
CA LEU A 263 -10.22 -15.15 35.61
C LEU A 263 -11.36 -15.67 34.75
N GLN A 264 -12.27 -14.78 34.36
CA GLN A 264 -13.20 -15.05 33.28
C GLN A 264 -12.47 -14.84 31.95
N VAL A 265 -12.14 -15.95 31.30
CA VAL A 265 -11.51 -15.95 29.97
C VAL A 265 -12.59 -16.20 28.93
N LYS A 266 -12.74 -15.26 28.00
CA LYS A 266 -13.63 -15.42 26.85
C LYS A 266 -12.95 -16.27 25.77
N ASP A 267 -13.72 -17.09 25.08
CA ASP A 267 -13.21 -17.73 23.86
C ASP A 267 -12.94 -16.66 22.80
N THR A 268 -11.90 -16.86 22.00
CA THR A 268 -11.71 -16.04 20.81
C THR A 268 -12.67 -16.49 19.72
N GLU A 269 -13.32 -15.51 19.10
CA GLU A 269 -14.15 -15.77 17.93
C GLU A 269 -13.28 -16.35 16.79
N PRO A 270 -13.71 -17.41 16.09
CA PRO A 270 -12.93 -18.03 15.03
C PRO A 270 -12.44 -17.05 13.96
N LEU A 271 -13.28 -16.10 13.53
CA LEU A 271 -12.90 -15.08 12.55
C LEU A 271 -11.82 -14.13 13.08
N SER A 272 -11.82 -13.83 14.39
CA SER A 272 -10.75 -13.05 15.00
C SER A 272 -9.42 -13.81 14.99
N ASN A 273 -9.41 -15.12 15.19
CA ASN A 273 -8.19 -15.92 15.08
C ASN A 273 -7.62 -15.88 13.65
N LEU A 274 -8.47 -16.02 12.63
CA LEU A 274 -8.03 -15.93 11.24
C LEU A 274 -7.42 -14.57 10.88
N ILE A 275 -7.90 -13.48 11.48
CA ILE A 275 -7.31 -12.14 11.30
C ILE A 275 -5.89 -12.08 11.89
N GLU A 276 -5.66 -12.73 13.04
CA GLU A 276 -4.32 -12.84 13.62
C GLU A 276 -3.41 -13.77 12.79
N ASP A 277 -3.97 -14.81 12.19
CA ASP A 277 -3.24 -15.75 11.31
C ASP A 277 -2.70 -15.08 10.04
N LEU A 278 -3.25 -13.93 9.62
CA LEU A 278 -2.69 -13.11 8.53
C LEU A 278 -1.27 -12.60 8.84
N TYR A 279 -0.89 -12.52 10.12
CA TYR A 279 0.44 -12.10 10.57
C TYR A 279 1.38 -13.28 10.78
N SER A 280 0.95 -14.51 10.46
CA SER A 280 1.79 -15.71 10.57
C SER A 280 3.02 -15.59 9.66
N GLU A 281 4.19 -15.99 10.16
CA GLU A 281 5.39 -16.16 9.35
C GLU A 281 5.27 -17.33 8.34
N ASN A 282 4.26 -18.18 8.50
CA ASN A 282 3.95 -19.25 7.56
C ASN A 282 2.98 -18.76 6.49
N ASP A 283 3.49 -18.59 5.27
CA ASP A 283 2.74 -18.12 4.10
C ASP A 283 1.47 -18.96 3.84
N SER A 284 1.53 -20.27 4.08
CA SER A 284 0.37 -21.16 3.89
C SER A 284 -0.74 -20.87 4.89
N ILE A 285 -0.40 -20.58 6.15
CA ILE A 285 -1.39 -20.22 7.17
C ILE A 285 -2.01 -18.86 6.83
N ALA A 286 -1.17 -17.89 6.46
CA ALA A 286 -1.63 -16.54 6.15
C ALA A 286 -2.57 -16.51 4.92
N ILE A 287 -2.18 -17.15 3.81
CA ILE A 287 -2.99 -17.16 2.58
C ILE A 287 -4.29 -17.96 2.75
N GLN A 288 -4.26 -19.10 3.46
CA GLN A 288 -5.49 -19.87 3.71
C GLN A 288 -6.46 -19.11 4.61
N SER A 289 -5.95 -18.43 5.65
CA SER A 289 -6.78 -17.59 6.50
C SER A 289 -7.38 -16.42 5.73
N TYR A 290 -6.59 -15.81 4.83
CA TYR A 290 -7.05 -14.77 3.93
C TYR A 290 -8.20 -15.24 3.02
N ILE A 291 -8.07 -16.44 2.42
CA ILE A 291 -9.09 -17.05 1.57
C ILE A 291 -10.36 -17.38 2.38
N ILE A 292 -10.23 -17.89 3.61
CA ILE A 292 -11.40 -18.18 4.45
C ILE A 292 -12.12 -16.87 4.84
N LEU A 293 -11.36 -15.83 5.22
CA LEU A 293 -11.93 -14.53 5.57
C LEU A 293 -12.62 -13.87 4.38
N SER A 294 -12.06 -13.96 3.17
CA SER A 294 -12.68 -13.41 1.96
C SER A 294 -14.00 -14.11 1.59
N GLN A 295 -14.28 -15.27 2.20
CA GLN A 295 -15.50 -16.07 2.00
C GLN A 295 -16.44 -16.03 3.21
N SER A 296 -16.06 -15.37 4.30
CA SER A 296 -16.81 -15.33 5.55
C SER A 296 -17.92 -14.27 5.54
N ASP A 297 -18.64 -14.12 6.66
CA ASP A 297 -19.69 -13.10 6.82
C ASP A 297 -19.15 -11.68 6.60
N PRO A 298 -19.63 -10.94 5.59
CA PRO A 298 -19.06 -9.64 5.23
C PRO A 298 -19.26 -8.57 6.30
N ILE A 299 -20.34 -8.64 7.09
CA ILE A 299 -20.60 -7.67 8.15
C ILE A 299 -19.53 -7.81 9.24
N ARG A 300 -19.30 -9.04 9.71
CA ARG A 300 -18.31 -9.30 10.75
C ARG A 300 -16.87 -9.08 10.28
N VAL A 301 -16.53 -9.56 9.08
CA VAL A 301 -15.21 -9.34 8.46
C VAL A 301 -14.95 -7.84 8.30
N GLY A 302 -15.95 -7.08 7.85
CA GLY A 302 -15.85 -5.63 7.69
C GLY A 302 -15.51 -4.92 9.00
N LYS A 303 -16.20 -5.28 10.09
CA LYS A 303 -15.93 -4.73 11.43
C LYS A 303 -14.51 -5.05 11.91
N LEU A 304 -14.06 -6.30 11.76
CA LEU A 304 -12.70 -6.71 12.15
C LEU A 304 -11.61 -6.01 11.31
N CYS A 305 -11.86 -5.81 10.02
CA CYS A 305 -10.98 -5.05 9.14
C CYS A 305 -10.88 -3.58 9.56
N ASP A 306 -12.00 -2.93 9.93
CA ASP A 306 -12.02 -1.54 10.40
C ASP A 306 -11.30 -1.35 11.73
N GLU A 307 -11.34 -2.37 12.61
CA GLU A 307 -10.57 -2.39 13.85
C GLU A 307 -9.06 -2.45 13.56
N LYS A 308 -8.63 -3.27 12.59
CA LYS A 308 -7.19 -3.43 12.25
C LYS A 308 -6.63 -2.32 11.35
N GLU A 309 -7.41 -1.76 10.42
CA GLU A 309 -6.91 -0.71 9.50
C GLU A 309 -6.53 0.59 10.24
N LYS A 310 -7.10 0.82 11.43
CA LYS A 310 -6.70 1.92 12.34
C LYS A 310 -5.28 1.73 12.93
N ASN A 311 -4.72 0.51 12.88
CA ASN A 311 -3.48 0.14 13.56
C ASN A 311 -2.37 -0.05 12.51
N SER A 312 -1.75 1.05 12.09
CA SER A 312 -0.91 1.12 10.88
C SER A 312 0.54 0.63 11.00
N LEU A 313 0.94 0.09 12.15
CA LEU A 313 2.35 -0.20 12.44
C LEU A 313 2.76 -1.64 12.10
N ASP A 314 1.90 -2.62 12.39
CA ASP A 314 2.12 -4.02 12.09
C ASP A 314 1.62 -4.40 10.68
N ARG A 315 2.48 -5.04 9.88
CA ARG A 315 2.13 -5.50 8.52
C ARG A 315 1.82 -6.99 8.50
N PRO A 316 0.70 -7.41 7.90
CA PRO A 316 0.44 -8.81 7.60
C PRO A 316 1.53 -9.43 6.73
N ASN A 317 1.53 -10.77 6.65
CA ASN A 317 2.46 -11.53 5.82
C ASN A 317 2.43 -11.03 4.36
N SER A 318 3.61 -10.92 3.75
CA SER A 318 3.80 -10.40 2.39
C SER A 318 3.12 -11.19 1.28
N ILE A 319 2.71 -12.44 1.53
CA ILE A 319 1.93 -13.26 0.58
C ILE A 319 0.50 -12.73 0.40
N THR A 320 -0.02 -11.99 1.38
CA THR A 320 -1.35 -11.37 1.29
C THR A 320 -1.30 -10.09 0.45
N PRO A 321 -2.45 -9.63 -0.10
CA PRO A 321 -2.49 -8.39 -0.89
C PRO A 321 -1.95 -7.18 -0.13
N LEU A 322 -1.42 -6.17 -0.84
CA LEU A 322 -0.77 -4.99 -0.23
C LEU A 322 -1.65 -4.27 0.82
N PHE A 323 -2.97 -4.25 0.60
CA PHE A 323 -3.97 -3.64 1.48
C PHE A 323 -4.99 -4.69 1.91
N PRO A 324 -4.59 -5.68 2.73
CA PRO A 324 -5.34 -6.92 2.88
C PRO A 324 -6.75 -6.66 3.45
N PHE A 325 -6.89 -5.74 4.39
CA PHE A 325 -8.19 -5.40 5.00
C PHE A 325 -9.14 -4.68 4.02
N ARG A 326 -8.64 -3.83 3.12
CA ARG A 326 -9.47 -3.19 2.08
C ARG A 326 -10.00 -4.23 1.10
N PHE A 327 -9.12 -5.13 0.67
CA PHE A 327 -9.51 -6.25 -0.19
C PHE A 327 -10.50 -7.17 0.51
N LEU A 328 -10.26 -7.60 1.76
CA LEU A 328 -11.17 -8.49 2.50
C LEU A 328 -12.58 -7.90 2.65
N LYS A 329 -12.69 -6.59 2.91
CA LYS A 329 -13.99 -5.91 2.95
C LYS A 329 -14.76 -6.07 1.65
N GLN A 330 -14.10 -5.88 0.50
CA GLN A 330 -14.77 -5.99 -0.81
C GLN A 330 -14.96 -7.45 -1.25
N LEU A 331 -13.99 -8.33 -0.99
CA LEU A 331 -14.03 -9.73 -1.38
C LEU A 331 -15.08 -10.52 -0.58
N SER A 332 -15.24 -10.26 0.73
CA SER A 332 -16.32 -10.88 1.52
C SER A 332 -17.71 -10.46 1.03
N LEU A 333 -17.89 -9.20 0.63
CA LEU A 333 -19.13 -8.75 -0.01
C LEU A 333 -19.34 -9.41 -1.37
N PHE A 334 -18.26 -9.53 -2.16
CA PHE A 334 -18.28 -10.14 -3.48
C PHE A 334 -18.63 -11.64 -3.43
N THR A 335 -17.94 -12.43 -2.60
CA THR A 335 -18.21 -13.87 -2.48
C THR A 335 -19.59 -14.12 -1.86
N ASN A 336 -20.04 -13.28 -0.92
CA ASN A 336 -21.39 -13.35 -0.39
C ASN A 336 -22.44 -13.08 -1.48
N TYR A 337 -22.25 -12.04 -2.31
CA TYR A 337 -23.13 -11.78 -3.45
C TYR A 337 -23.14 -12.96 -4.42
N CYS A 338 -21.97 -13.56 -4.70
CA CYS A 338 -21.89 -14.72 -5.59
C CYS A 338 -22.67 -15.91 -5.03
N ARG A 339 -22.51 -16.24 -3.74
CA ARG A 339 -23.29 -17.31 -3.08
C ARG A 339 -24.79 -17.05 -3.11
N GLN A 340 -25.23 -15.83 -2.82
CA GLN A 340 -26.66 -15.46 -2.84
C GLN A 340 -27.30 -15.59 -4.22
N ASN A 341 -26.49 -15.49 -5.29
CA ASN A 341 -26.96 -15.55 -6.67
C ASN A 341 -26.52 -16.85 -7.39
N THR A 342 -26.04 -17.86 -6.66
CA THR A 342 -25.58 -19.16 -7.22
C THR A 342 -24.52 -18.99 -8.32
N ILE A 343 -23.63 -18.03 -8.12
CA ILE A 343 -22.50 -17.75 -9.01
C ILE A 343 -21.28 -18.47 -8.48
N ASP A 344 -20.65 -19.29 -9.32
CA ASP A 344 -19.35 -19.88 -9.01
C ASP A 344 -18.23 -18.84 -9.17
N TYR A 345 -17.40 -18.73 -8.13
CA TYR A 345 -16.23 -17.85 -8.07
C TYR A 345 -14.95 -18.62 -7.72
N LEU A 346 -15.05 -19.93 -7.44
CA LEU A 346 -13.91 -20.79 -7.19
C LEU A 346 -13.39 -21.38 -8.49
N GLY A 347 -14.32 -21.76 -9.38
CA GLY A 347 -14.02 -22.27 -10.71
C GLY A 347 -13.68 -23.75 -10.70
N SER A 348 -13.51 -24.31 -11.90
CA SER A 348 -13.11 -25.71 -12.06
C SER A 348 -11.63 -25.95 -11.72
N ASP A 349 -11.27 -27.21 -11.45
CA ASP A 349 -9.87 -27.63 -11.27
C ASP A 349 -9.02 -27.29 -12.51
N GLU A 350 -9.60 -27.39 -13.71
CA GLU A 350 -8.92 -27.04 -14.96
C GLU A 350 -8.59 -25.54 -15.01
N LEU A 351 -9.56 -24.68 -14.71
CA LEU A 351 -9.35 -23.23 -14.68
C LEU A 351 -8.33 -22.86 -13.60
N THR A 352 -8.45 -23.45 -12.41
CA THR A 352 -7.50 -23.23 -11.30
C THR A 352 -6.08 -23.61 -11.73
N SER A 353 -5.90 -24.75 -12.41
CA SER A 353 -4.61 -25.14 -12.97
C SER A 353 -4.07 -24.15 -14.01
N GLN A 354 -4.95 -23.59 -14.85
CA GLN A 354 -4.57 -22.57 -15.83
C GLN A 354 -4.17 -21.25 -15.16
N ILE A 355 -4.85 -20.84 -14.08
CA ILE A 355 -4.50 -19.67 -13.26
C ILE A 355 -3.13 -19.87 -12.59
N GLU A 356 -2.87 -21.04 -12.01
CA GLU A 356 -1.56 -21.39 -11.45
C GLU A 356 -0.44 -21.33 -12.51
N ARG A 357 -0.73 -21.76 -13.74
CA ARG A 357 0.21 -21.59 -14.85
C ARG A 357 0.45 -20.12 -15.21
N LEU A 358 -0.56 -19.26 -15.15
CA LEU A 358 -0.38 -17.82 -15.37
C LEU A 358 0.44 -17.14 -14.28
N LYS A 359 0.39 -17.64 -13.03
CA LYS A 359 1.25 -17.19 -11.92
C LYS A 359 2.72 -17.58 -12.13
N SER A 360 2.97 -18.71 -12.80
CA SER A 360 4.34 -19.21 -13.03
C SER A 360 5.11 -18.42 -14.10
N GLU A 361 6.42 -18.58 -14.13
CA GLU A 361 7.26 -18.05 -15.21
C GLU A 361 6.95 -18.79 -16.53
N LEU A 362 6.47 -18.03 -17.52
CA LEU A 362 6.18 -18.52 -18.88
C LEU A 362 6.97 -17.70 -19.89
N THR A 363 7.38 -18.34 -20.99
CA THR A 363 7.83 -17.54 -22.14
C THR A 363 6.66 -16.71 -22.68
N PHE A 364 6.96 -15.59 -23.33
CA PHE A 364 5.93 -14.70 -23.89
C PHE A 364 4.92 -15.45 -24.78
N ASN A 365 5.42 -16.35 -25.63
CA ASN A 365 4.61 -17.14 -26.54
C ASN A 365 3.71 -18.16 -25.81
N GLU A 366 4.24 -18.85 -24.80
CA GLU A 366 3.43 -19.78 -23.98
C GLU A 366 2.32 -19.03 -23.23
N ARG A 367 2.64 -17.87 -22.66
CA ARG A 367 1.67 -16.99 -21.98
C ARG A 367 0.59 -16.51 -22.95
N ARG A 368 0.98 -15.92 -24.09
CA ARG A 368 0.03 -15.41 -25.08
C ARG A 368 -0.89 -16.51 -25.60
N LYS A 369 -0.35 -17.71 -25.88
CA LYS A 369 -1.14 -18.87 -26.28
C LYS A 369 -2.17 -19.26 -25.21
N LEU A 370 -1.78 -19.30 -23.93
CA LEU A 370 -2.67 -19.65 -22.83
C LEU A 370 -3.76 -18.58 -22.65
N GLU A 371 -3.42 -17.30 -22.70
CA GLU A 371 -4.40 -16.22 -22.64
C GLU A 371 -5.39 -16.26 -23.79
N ASP A 372 -4.94 -16.51 -25.03
CA ASP A 372 -5.83 -16.60 -26.19
C ASP A 372 -6.77 -17.82 -26.10
N GLN A 373 -6.27 -18.93 -25.53
CA GLN A 373 -7.10 -20.09 -25.20
C GLN A 373 -8.18 -19.73 -24.17
N LEU A 374 -7.81 -19.05 -23.09
CA LEU A 374 -8.73 -18.59 -22.04
C LEU A 374 -9.78 -17.61 -22.60
N ILE A 375 -9.36 -16.59 -23.36
CA ILE A 375 -10.27 -15.62 -24.00
C ILE A 375 -11.34 -16.31 -24.84
N LYS A 376 -10.98 -17.41 -25.52
CA LYS A 376 -11.90 -18.14 -26.39
C LYS A 376 -12.85 -19.07 -25.63
N ASN A 377 -12.38 -19.67 -24.54
CA ASN A 377 -13.04 -20.84 -23.94
C ASN A 377 -13.74 -20.53 -22.62
N LEU A 378 -13.41 -19.44 -21.93
CA LEU A 378 -14.03 -19.10 -20.66
C LEU A 378 -15.53 -18.80 -20.83
N THR A 379 -16.32 -19.21 -19.85
CA THR A 379 -17.73 -18.82 -19.67
C THR A 379 -17.85 -17.57 -18.79
N PHE A 380 -19.06 -17.05 -18.62
CA PHE A 380 -19.29 -15.91 -17.73
C PHE A 380 -19.01 -16.27 -16.26
N GLU A 381 -19.29 -17.52 -15.91
CA GLU A 381 -19.01 -18.14 -14.63
C GLU A 381 -17.49 -18.25 -14.40
N ASP A 382 -16.75 -18.72 -15.39
CA ASP A 382 -15.29 -18.88 -15.28
C ASP A 382 -14.56 -17.54 -15.05
N ILE A 383 -15.01 -16.47 -15.72
CA ILE A 383 -14.39 -15.15 -15.63
C ILE A 383 -14.35 -14.61 -14.20
N THR A 384 -15.36 -14.97 -13.41
CA THR A 384 -15.49 -14.54 -12.01
C THR A 384 -14.47 -15.21 -11.11
N SER A 385 -14.15 -16.47 -11.44
CA SER A 385 -13.10 -17.21 -10.76
C SER A 385 -11.73 -16.65 -11.08
N LEU A 386 -11.48 -16.26 -12.35
CA LEU A 386 -10.26 -15.55 -12.74
C LEU A 386 -10.12 -14.23 -11.96
N GLU A 387 -11.17 -13.40 -11.92
CA GLU A 387 -11.16 -12.14 -11.15
C GLU A 387 -10.88 -12.37 -9.66
N TYR A 388 -11.56 -13.35 -9.04
CA TYR A 388 -11.39 -13.67 -7.63
C TYR A 388 -9.95 -14.08 -7.32
N TRP A 389 -9.42 -15.07 -8.04
CA TRP A 389 -8.06 -15.58 -7.77
C TRP A 389 -6.97 -14.56 -8.12
N SER A 390 -7.17 -13.72 -9.13
CA SER A 390 -6.26 -12.59 -9.39
C SER A 390 -6.25 -11.55 -8.26
N LEU A 391 -7.36 -11.36 -7.54
CA LEU A 391 -7.39 -10.47 -6.36
C LEU A 391 -6.81 -11.13 -5.10
N ILE A 392 -7.03 -12.44 -4.92
CA ILE A 392 -6.39 -13.21 -3.82
C ILE A 392 -4.87 -13.20 -3.98
N HIS A 393 -4.38 -13.38 -5.22
CA HIS A 393 -2.97 -13.41 -5.57
C HIS A 393 -2.49 -12.09 -6.18
N GLU A 394 -2.92 -10.95 -5.62
CA GLU A 394 -2.57 -9.59 -6.11
C GLU A 394 -1.07 -9.37 -6.34
N LYS A 395 -0.23 -10.06 -5.56
CA LYS A 395 1.23 -9.97 -5.63
C LYS A 395 1.86 -10.66 -6.84
N GLU A 396 1.11 -11.53 -7.51
CA GLU A 396 1.56 -12.23 -8.71
C GLU A 396 1.35 -11.33 -9.92
N VAL A 397 2.36 -10.50 -10.22
CA VAL A 397 2.30 -9.44 -11.25
C VAL A 397 1.90 -10.01 -12.61
N GLU A 398 2.49 -11.15 -12.99
CA GLU A 398 2.24 -11.84 -14.25
C GLU A 398 0.79 -12.34 -14.37
N LEU A 399 0.19 -12.77 -13.26
CA LEU A 399 -1.23 -13.13 -13.23
C LEU A 399 -2.10 -11.89 -13.42
N GLY A 400 -1.80 -10.79 -12.72
CA GLY A 400 -2.52 -9.53 -12.86
C GLY A 400 -2.49 -8.99 -14.29
N GLU A 401 -1.35 -9.10 -14.98
CA GLU A 401 -1.17 -8.70 -16.38
C GLU A 401 -2.00 -9.55 -17.34
N SER A 402 -1.92 -10.87 -17.23
CA SER A 402 -2.70 -11.79 -18.06
C SER A 402 -4.21 -11.63 -17.80
N ALA A 403 -4.62 -11.50 -16.54
CA ALA A 403 -6.02 -11.31 -16.17
C ALA A 403 -6.59 -10.04 -16.80
N ALA A 404 -5.86 -8.91 -16.75
CA ALA A 404 -6.31 -7.67 -17.37
C ALA A 404 -6.65 -7.83 -18.85
N ARG A 405 -5.75 -8.44 -19.63
CA ARG A 405 -5.96 -8.67 -21.06
C ARG A 405 -7.13 -9.61 -21.31
N ILE A 406 -7.17 -10.74 -20.60
CA ILE A 406 -8.23 -11.75 -20.78
C ILE A 406 -9.59 -11.11 -20.52
N LEU A 407 -9.74 -10.41 -19.38
CA LEU A 407 -10.98 -9.78 -18.96
C LEU A 407 -11.42 -8.70 -19.95
N ASP A 408 -10.51 -7.85 -20.41
CA ASP A 408 -10.84 -6.75 -21.33
C ASP A 408 -11.38 -7.26 -22.67
N ILE A 409 -10.66 -8.20 -23.29
CA ILE A 409 -11.06 -8.79 -24.57
C ILE A 409 -12.35 -9.59 -24.39
N TYR A 410 -12.45 -10.40 -23.33
CA TYR A 410 -13.63 -11.21 -23.05
C TYR A 410 -14.89 -10.36 -22.90
N TYR A 411 -14.85 -9.35 -22.01
CA TYR A 411 -15.99 -8.47 -21.77
C TYR A 411 -16.37 -7.68 -23.02
N THR A 412 -15.40 -7.26 -23.83
CA THR A 412 -15.69 -6.56 -25.09
C THR A 412 -16.41 -7.45 -26.10
N LYS A 413 -15.92 -8.68 -26.29
CA LYS A 413 -16.53 -9.62 -27.26
C LYS A 413 -17.93 -10.07 -26.83
N ASN A 414 -18.15 -10.19 -25.53
CA ASN A 414 -19.41 -10.66 -24.97
C ASN A 414 -20.34 -9.52 -24.52
N TRP A 415 -19.99 -8.27 -24.79
CA TRP A 415 -20.74 -7.10 -24.33
C TRP A 415 -22.22 -7.10 -24.75
N PRO A 416 -22.59 -7.43 -26.01
CA PRO A 416 -24.00 -7.52 -26.39
C PRO A 416 -24.77 -8.57 -25.57
N THR A 417 -24.14 -9.70 -25.23
CA THR A 417 -24.75 -10.74 -24.40
C THR A 417 -24.98 -10.25 -22.98
N ILE A 418 -24.03 -9.50 -22.41
CA ILE A 418 -24.16 -8.90 -21.07
C ILE A 418 -25.31 -7.90 -21.05
N LEU A 419 -25.36 -6.98 -22.01
CA LEU A 419 -26.42 -5.96 -22.06
C LEU A 419 -27.82 -6.58 -22.22
N ASN A 420 -27.94 -7.65 -22.99
CA ASN A 420 -29.24 -8.30 -23.24
C ASN A 420 -29.64 -9.32 -22.18
N ASN A 421 -28.81 -9.58 -21.17
CA ASN A 421 -29.11 -10.47 -20.06
C ASN A 421 -29.14 -9.67 -18.74
N PRO A 422 -30.34 -9.44 -18.15
CA PRO A 422 -30.48 -8.64 -16.94
C PRO A 422 -29.63 -9.11 -15.76
N ASP A 423 -29.44 -10.43 -15.60
CA ASP A 423 -28.71 -10.99 -14.47
C ASP A 423 -27.20 -10.83 -14.66
N LEU A 424 -26.68 -11.07 -15.88
CA LEU A 424 -25.29 -10.78 -16.21
C LEU A 424 -24.98 -9.28 -16.10
N LEU A 425 -25.90 -8.41 -16.52
CA LEU A 425 -25.73 -6.96 -16.41
C LEU A 425 -25.69 -6.50 -14.94
N LYS A 426 -26.62 -6.98 -14.10
CA LYS A 426 -26.60 -6.71 -12.64
C LYS A 426 -25.31 -7.18 -12.00
N TRP A 427 -24.86 -8.37 -12.36
CA TRP A 427 -23.62 -8.93 -11.87
C TRP A 427 -22.41 -8.10 -12.26
N TYR A 428 -22.30 -7.71 -13.54
CA TYR A 428 -21.24 -6.82 -14.03
C TYR A 428 -21.20 -5.49 -13.27
N LEU A 429 -22.38 -4.88 -13.05
CA LEU A 429 -22.52 -3.63 -12.29
C LEU A 429 -22.16 -3.81 -10.81
N LYS A 430 -22.45 -4.97 -10.20
CA LYS A 430 -22.03 -5.25 -8.82
C LYS A 430 -20.52 -5.40 -8.70
N LYS A 431 -19.87 -6.08 -9.65
CA LYS A 431 -18.40 -6.20 -9.71
C LYS A 431 -17.74 -4.84 -9.81
N SER A 432 -18.24 -3.97 -10.70
CA SER A 432 -17.60 -2.68 -10.99
C SER A 432 -17.41 -1.80 -9.74
N ILE A 433 -18.43 -1.75 -8.86
CA ILE A 433 -18.34 -0.96 -7.63
C ILE A 433 -17.50 -1.63 -6.55
N LEU A 434 -17.65 -2.95 -6.34
CA LEU A 434 -16.86 -3.67 -5.33
C LEU A 434 -15.36 -3.58 -5.63
N PHE A 435 -14.98 -3.78 -6.90
CA PHE A 435 -13.59 -3.67 -7.32
C PHE A 435 -13.08 -2.23 -7.21
N SER A 436 -13.83 -1.23 -7.68
CA SER A 436 -13.41 0.18 -7.55
C SER A 436 -13.18 0.64 -6.10
N ARG A 437 -13.88 0.04 -5.13
CA ARG A 437 -13.75 0.36 -3.70
C ARG A 437 -12.51 -0.25 -3.03
N ILE A 438 -11.80 -1.15 -3.70
CA ILE A 438 -10.50 -1.66 -3.20
C ILE A 438 -9.48 -0.52 -3.09
N GLY A 439 -9.51 0.43 -4.04
CA GLY A 439 -8.69 1.63 -3.99
C GLY A 439 -7.20 1.40 -4.29
N ILE A 440 -6.88 0.38 -5.08
CA ILE A 440 -5.55 0.14 -5.64
C ILE A 440 -5.54 0.52 -7.13
N ASN A 441 -4.40 0.94 -7.68
CA ASN A 441 -4.28 1.14 -9.13
C ASN A 441 -4.52 -0.18 -9.87
N GLY A 442 -4.99 -0.12 -11.12
CA GLY A 442 -5.17 -1.29 -11.98
C GLY A 442 -6.45 -1.23 -12.80
N SER A 443 -6.58 -2.14 -13.76
CA SER A 443 -7.75 -2.19 -14.67
C SER A 443 -9.07 -2.57 -13.98
N LEU A 444 -9.02 -3.15 -12.78
CA LEU A 444 -10.19 -3.47 -11.95
C LEU A 444 -11.08 -2.25 -11.65
N ASN A 445 -10.54 -1.04 -11.70
CA ASN A 445 -11.29 0.20 -11.44
C ASN A 445 -12.17 0.65 -12.62
N TYR A 446 -11.93 0.12 -13.83
CA TYR A 446 -12.48 0.70 -15.06
C TYR A 446 -13.60 -0.12 -15.69
N TYR A 447 -14.26 -1.01 -14.95
CA TYR A 447 -15.39 -1.79 -15.47
C TYR A 447 -16.49 -0.89 -16.03
N LEU A 448 -16.81 0.18 -15.31
CA LEU A 448 -17.86 1.10 -15.72
C LEU A 448 -17.57 1.77 -17.09
N ILE A 449 -16.30 1.92 -17.51
CA ILE A 449 -15.96 2.60 -18.76
C ILE A 449 -16.54 1.90 -20.00
N LYS A 450 -16.87 0.60 -19.91
CA LYS A 450 -17.47 -0.16 -21.02
C LYS A 450 -18.81 0.40 -21.50
N PHE A 451 -19.51 1.15 -20.64
CA PHE A 451 -20.76 1.83 -21.00
C PHE A 451 -20.54 3.13 -21.79
N THR A 452 -19.31 3.65 -21.86
CA THR A 452 -19.03 4.90 -22.59
C THR A 452 -19.37 4.74 -24.07
N GLY A 453 -20.08 5.72 -24.66
CA GLY A 453 -20.40 5.72 -26.09
C GLY A 453 -21.43 4.67 -26.54
N ASN A 454 -22.09 3.97 -25.61
CA ASN A 454 -23.05 2.91 -25.95
C ASN A 454 -24.41 3.44 -26.44
N GLY A 455 -24.67 4.74 -26.31
CA GLY A 455 -25.84 5.41 -26.82
C GLY A 455 -27.13 5.18 -26.02
N SER A 456 -28.24 5.69 -26.55
CA SER A 456 -29.54 5.71 -25.88
C SER A 456 -30.23 4.35 -25.79
N ALA A 457 -29.87 3.39 -26.65
CA ALA A 457 -30.39 2.03 -26.60
C ALA A 457 -29.99 1.32 -25.30
N THR A 458 -28.72 1.46 -24.89
CA THR A 458 -28.23 0.91 -23.62
C THR A 458 -28.84 1.59 -22.40
N ILE A 459 -29.16 2.89 -22.48
CA ILE A 459 -29.89 3.57 -21.39
C ILE A 459 -31.26 2.93 -21.18
N LYS A 460 -32.00 2.63 -22.25
CA LYS A 460 -33.29 1.94 -22.14
C LYS A 460 -33.17 0.56 -21.50
N ILE A 461 -32.09 -0.17 -21.81
CA ILE A 461 -31.78 -1.45 -21.15
C ILE A 461 -31.54 -1.22 -19.64
N LEU A 462 -30.72 -0.23 -19.29
CA LEU A 462 -30.41 0.13 -17.92
C LEU A 462 -31.65 0.60 -17.13
N ASP A 463 -32.61 1.27 -17.75
CA ASP A 463 -33.89 1.66 -17.13
C ASP A 463 -34.76 0.45 -16.74
N LEU A 464 -34.55 -0.70 -17.37
CA LEU A 464 -35.26 -1.94 -17.05
C LEU A 464 -34.63 -2.71 -15.87
N ILE A 465 -33.42 -2.36 -15.46
CA ILE A 465 -32.73 -3.01 -14.35
C ILE A 465 -33.33 -2.55 -13.02
N LYS A 466 -34.05 -3.47 -12.38
CA LYS A 466 -34.59 -3.31 -11.01
C LYS A 466 -33.74 -4.11 -10.02
N SER A 467 -33.24 -3.46 -8.98
CA SER A 467 -32.48 -4.09 -7.91
C SER A 467 -32.67 -3.34 -6.59
N ASP A 468 -32.89 -4.07 -5.51
CA ASP A 468 -32.90 -3.51 -4.15
C ASP A 468 -31.47 -3.32 -3.61
N ASP A 469 -30.46 -3.81 -4.33
CA ASP A 469 -29.06 -3.56 -4.00
C ASP A 469 -28.69 -2.10 -4.35
N PRO A 470 -28.36 -1.25 -3.35
CA PRO A 470 -28.04 0.15 -3.57
C PRO A 470 -26.79 0.34 -4.44
N ASP A 471 -25.87 -0.64 -4.44
CA ASP A 471 -24.66 -0.59 -5.25
C ASP A 471 -24.98 -0.72 -6.74
N ILE A 472 -25.90 -1.62 -7.10
CA ILE A 472 -26.34 -1.82 -8.48
C ILE A 472 -27.09 -0.56 -8.94
N SER A 473 -28.03 -0.05 -8.13
CA SER A 473 -28.78 1.17 -8.45
C SER A 473 -27.86 2.37 -8.68
N LEU A 474 -26.84 2.55 -7.83
CA LEU A 474 -25.83 3.59 -8.00
C LEU A 474 -25.05 3.42 -9.32
N GLN A 475 -24.65 2.19 -9.65
CA GLN A 475 -23.87 1.91 -10.87
C GLN A 475 -24.70 2.07 -12.14
N VAL A 476 -25.99 1.71 -12.12
CA VAL A 476 -26.93 2.01 -13.21
C VAL A 476 -26.95 3.50 -13.53
N GLU A 477 -27.11 4.35 -12.52
CA GLU A 477 -27.17 5.80 -12.72
C GLU A 477 -25.83 6.38 -13.21
N LYS A 478 -24.69 5.86 -12.73
CA LYS A 478 -23.38 6.26 -13.26
C LYS A 478 -23.18 5.79 -14.71
N ALA A 479 -23.59 4.57 -15.05
CA ALA A 479 -23.50 4.02 -16.40
C ALA A 479 -24.32 4.84 -17.40
N LYS A 480 -25.57 5.20 -17.05
CA LYS A 480 -26.44 6.04 -17.91
C LYS A 480 -25.79 7.39 -18.27
N LYS A 481 -25.13 8.03 -17.31
CA LYS A 481 -24.46 9.33 -17.51
C LYS A 481 -23.35 9.27 -18.55
N ILE A 482 -22.65 8.14 -18.68
CA ILE A 482 -21.54 8.00 -19.62
C ILE A 482 -21.95 7.34 -20.95
N CYS A 483 -23.14 6.74 -21.04
CA CYS A 483 -23.65 6.12 -22.28
C CYS A 483 -23.73 7.09 -23.46
N LEU A 484 -24.06 8.37 -23.21
CA LEU A 484 -24.16 9.38 -24.27
C LEU A 484 -22.84 10.08 -24.58
N ASN A 485 -21.79 9.83 -23.80
CA ASN A 485 -20.49 10.44 -24.04
C ASN A 485 -19.83 9.75 -25.22
N THR A 486 -19.31 10.52 -26.17
CA THR A 486 -18.36 9.98 -27.16
C THR A 486 -17.02 9.78 -26.47
N PHE A 487 -16.44 8.58 -26.60
CA PHE A 487 -15.08 8.37 -26.15
C PHE A 487 -14.11 8.88 -27.21
N GLU A 488 -13.46 10.01 -26.93
CA GLU A 488 -12.27 10.43 -27.66
C GLU A 488 -11.08 10.29 -26.74
N PHE A 489 -10.08 9.50 -27.17
CA PHE A 489 -8.82 9.45 -26.47
C PHE A 489 -8.10 10.80 -26.66
N PRO A 490 -7.74 11.50 -25.58
CA PRO A 490 -7.03 12.76 -25.67
C PRO A 490 -5.61 12.50 -26.14
N ILE A 491 -5.29 13.00 -27.33
CA ILE A 491 -3.97 12.92 -27.93
C ILE A 491 -3.23 14.24 -27.64
N ASP A 492 -1.97 14.17 -27.25
CA ASP A 492 -1.13 15.36 -27.15
C ASP A 492 -0.96 16.01 -28.54
N ASN A 493 -1.24 17.31 -28.63
CA ASN A 493 -1.02 18.09 -29.85
C ASN A 493 0.47 18.15 -30.23
N LEU A 494 1.38 18.04 -29.26
CA LEU A 494 2.83 18.07 -29.44
C LEU A 494 3.42 16.65 -29.53
N LYS A 495 3.24 16.01 -30.69
CA LYS A 495 3.85 14.70 -30.97
C LYS A 495 5.39 14.71 -30.91
N ILE A 496 5.99 15.88 -31.16
CA ILE A 496 7.42 16.12 -31.01
C ILE A 496 7.64 17.13 -29.88
N SER A 497 8.48 16.79 -28.92
CA SER A 497 8.84 17.60 -27.76
C SER A 497 10.32 17.40 -27.40
N GLU A 498 10.82 18.10 -26.37
CA GLU A 498 12.19 17.88 -25.86
C GLU A 498 12.39 16.47 -25.29
N ALA A 499 11.32 15.81 -24.87
CA ALA A 499 11.33 14.45 -24.34
C ALA A 499 10.95 13.39 -25.39
N ASN A 500 10.41 13.77 -26.55
CA ASN A 500 10.02 12.88 -27.64
C ASN A 500 10.38 13.49 -29.00
N PHE A 501 11.49 13.09 -29.59
CA PHE A 501 12.13 13.75 -30.73
C PHE A 501 12.76 12.73 -31.69
N ASN A 502 12.89 13.12 -32.96
CA ASN A 502 13.57 12.28 -33.96
C ASN A 502 15.00 11.94 -33.56
N SER A 503 15.41 10.72 -33.86
CA SER A 503 16.78 10.28 -33.65
C SER A 503 17.79 11.20 -34.34
N LYS A 504 19.01 11.21 -33.79
CA LYS A 504 20.11 12.05 -34.27
C LYS A 504 21.29 11.16 -34.63
N ARG A 505 21.89 11.41 -35.79
CA ARG A 505 23.15 10.77 -36.14
C ARG A 505 24.28 11.37 -35.31
N ILE A 506 24.80 10.60 -34.38
CA ILE A 506 25.84 11.03 -33.42
C ILE A 506 27.08 10.14 -33.50
N ASN A 507 28.25 10.64 -33.09
CA ASN A 507 29.44 9.79 -32.91
C ASN A 507 29.38 9.16 -31.51
N ILE A 508 28.92 7.91 -31.41
CA ILE A 508 28.63 7.28 -30.11
C ILE A 508 29.89 7.15 -29.26
N GLU A 509 31.01 6.74 -29.86
CA GLU A 509 32.28 6.57 -29.15
C GLU A 509 32.80 7.91 -28.59
N GLN A 510 32.77 8.97 -29.41
CA GLN A 510 33.20 10.31 -28.99
C GLN A 510 32.30 10.90 -27.88
N GLU A 511 30.99 10.70 -27.97
CA GLU A 511 30.04 11.15 -26.94
C GLU A 511 30.27 10.40 -25.63
N ILE A 512 30.49 9.08 -25.67
CA ILE A 512 30.81 8.29 -24.46
C ILE A 512 32.06 8.83 -23.77
N GLU A 513 33.13 9.12 -24.50
CA GLU A 513 34.36 9.67 -23.88
C GLU A 513 34.18 11.10 -23.37
N THR A 514 33.36 11.89 -24.06
CA THR A 514 32.97 13.24 -23.59
C THR A 514 32.18 13.14 -22.28
N LEU A 515 31.24 12.20 -22.17
CA LEU A 515 30.47 11.98 -20.95
C LEU A 515 31.35 11.45 -19.81
N ARG A 516 32.30 10.56 -20.12
CA ARG A 516 33.24 10.01 -19.14
C ARG A 516 34.13 11.10 -18.53
N SER A 517 34.60 12.05 -19.32
CA SER A 517 35.42 13.16 -18.84
C SER A 517 34.64 14.22 -18.05
N LYS A 518 33.32 14.37 -18.31
CA LYS A 518 32.45 15.35 -17.64
C LYS A 518 31.78 14.83 -16.36
N SER A 519 31.62 13.52 -16.23
CA SER A 519 30.87 12.92 -15.11
C SER A 519 31.71 12.87 -13.85
N ILE A 520 31.21 13.43 -12.75
CA ILE A 520 31.91 13.47 -11.46
C ILE A 520 31.74 12.14 -10.72
N LYS A 521 30.57 11.50 -10.87
CA LYS A 521 30.22 10.22 -10.24
C LYS A 521 29.78 9.20 -11.29
N GLN A 522 29.92 7.91 -10.95
CA GLN A 522 29.46 6.80 -11.79
C GLN A 522 27.97 6.90 -12.14
N ASN A 523 27.11 7.25 -11.17
CA ASN A 523 25.68 7.37 -11.40
C ASN A 523 25.34 8.49 -12.40
N ASP A 524 26.10 9.59 -12.40
CA ASP A 524 25.92 10.68 -13.37
C ASP A 524 26.26 10.20 -14.78
N PHE A 525 27.35 9.43 -14.90
CA PHE A 525 27.76 8.82 -16.16
C PHE A 525 26.70 7.86 -16.70
N GLU A 526 26.20 6.94 -15.88
CA GLU A 526 25.15 5.99 -16.27
C GLU A 526 23.87 6.70 -16.73
N TYR A 527 23.43 7.74 -15.99
CA TYR A 527 22.27 8.56 -16.40
C TYR A 527 22.49 9.24 -17.75
N ASN A 528 23.68 9.80 -17.96
CA ASN A 528 24.03 10.45 -19.22
C ASN A 528 24.11 9.46 -20.40
N ILE A 529 24.54 8.22 -20.16
CA ILE A 529 24.52 7.17 -21.19
C ILE A 529 23.09 6.81 -21.60
N LEU A 530 22.14 6.77 -20.65
CA LEU A 530 20.73 6.56 -21.01
C LEU A 530 20.20 7.73 -21.85
N SER A 531 20.56 8.97 -21.47
CA SER A 531 20.24 10.16 -22.25
C SER A 531 20.89 10.16 -23.64
N LEU A 532 22.07 9.55 -23.78
CA LEU A 532 22.72 9.31 -25.08
C LEU A 532 21.96 8.27 -25.90
N SER A 533 21.54 7.16 -25.28
CA SER A 533 20.79 6.08 -25.94
C SER A 533 19.48 6.59 -26.56
N ALA A 534 18.81 7.53 -25.90
CA ALA A 534 17.62 8.21 -26.39
C ALA A 534 17.83 9.03 -27.68
N LYS A 535 19.08 9.28 -28.11
CA LYS A 535 19.40 9.98 -29.36
C LYS A 535 19.74 9.05 -30.51
N ILE A 536 20.06 7.79 -30.22
CA ILE A 536 20.53 6.80 -31.20
C ILE A 536 19.40 6.49 -32.18
N GLY A 537 19.71 6.54 -33.49
CA GLY A 537 18.80 6.13 -34.57
C GLY A 537 18.96 4.66 -34.97
N TYR A 538 17.97 4.11 -35.70
CA TYR A 538 17.89 2.68 -36.03
C TYR A 538 19.20 2.17 -36.64
N SER A 539 19.74 2.90 -37.63
CA SER A 539 20.98 2.55 -38.33
C SER A 539 22.22 2.51 -37.44
N GLN A 540 22.17 3.07 -36.23
CA GLN A 540 23.29 3.13 -35.29
C GLN A 540 23.24 2.06 -34.19
N ILE A 541 22.19 1.23 -34.15
CA ILE A 541 22.06 0.16 -33.16
C ILE A 541 23.30 -0.75 -33.08
N PRO A 542 23.91 -1.21 -34.20
CA PRO A 542 25.12 -2.03 -34.13
C PRO A 542 26.30 -1.33 -33.47
N GLU A 543 26.49 -0.04 -33.77
CA GLU A 543 27.55 0.79 -33.17
C GLU A 543 27.29 1.01 -31.68
N ALA A 544 26.02 1.22 -31.30
CA ALA A 544 25.59 1.37 -29.91
C ALA A 544 25.91 0.12 -29.10
N ILE A 545 25.48 -1.06 -29.57
CA ILE A 545 25.70 -2.34 -28.88
C ILE A 545 27.20 -2.59 -28.69
N LYS A 546 28.00 -2.38 -29.74
CA LYS A 546 29.47 -2.53 -29.70
C LYS A 546 30.12 -1.67 -28.63
N ASN A 547 29.68 -0.42 -28.48
CA ASN A 547 30.27 0.51 -27.52
C ASN A 547 29.72 0.32 -26.10
N PHE A 548 28.43 0.06 -25.94
CA PHE A 548 27.80 -0.15 -24.64
C PHE A 548 28.27 -1.41 -23.94
N LYS A 549 28.68 -2.44 -24.70
CA LYS A 549 29.31 -3.66 -24.14
C LYS A 549 30.55 -3.37 -23.30
N LYS A 550 31.27 -2.28 -23.59
CA LYS A 550 32.48 -1.88 -22.86
C LYS A 550 32.18 -1.17 -21.54
N LEU A 551 30.93 -0.82 -21.28
CA LEU A 551 30.52 -0.04 -20.12
C LEU A 551 30.25 -0.95 -18.92
N LYS A 552 30.62 -0.49 -17.73
CA LYS A 552 30.24 -1.12 -16.46
C LYS A 552 29.06 -0.35 -15.90
N PHE A 553 27.93 -1.02 -15.68
CA PHE A 553 26.72 -0.48 -15.07
C PHE A 553 26.45 -1.20 -13.75
N ASP A 554 26.05 -0.47 -12.71
CA ASP A 554 25.49 -1.09 -11.51
C ASP A 554 24.02 -1.49 -11.76
N GLU A 555 23.80 -2.76 -12.10
CA GLU A 555 22.48 -3.35 -12.37
C GLU A 555 21.55 -3.36 -11.15
N LYS A 556 22.02 -2.95 -9.95
CA LYS A 556 21.13 -2.71 -8.81
C LYS A 556 20.18 -1.51 -9.04
N SER A 557 20.48 -0.66 -10.02
CA SER A 557 19.61 0.41 -10.47
C SER A 557 18.87 0.01 -11.76
N TYR A 558 17.57 0.32 -11.84
CA TYR A 558 16.58 -0.13 -12.85
C TYR A 558 16.83 0.31 -14.31
N ARG A 559 18.08 0.44 -14.78
CA ARG A 559 18.40 1.12 -16.03
C ARG A 559 19.58 0.47 -16.76
N SER A 560 19.28 -0.61 -17.50
CA SER A 560 20.23 -1.20 -18.44
C SER A 560 20.56 -0.22 -19.58
N PRO A 561 21.82 -0.13 -20.06
CA PRO A 561 22.17 0.68 -21.24
C PRO A 561 21.50 0.16 -22.52
N TYR A 562 20.92 -1.05 -22.49
CA TYR A 562 20.19 -1.66 -23.59
C TYR A 562 18.67 -1.46 -23.51
N SER A 563 18.16 -0.81 -22.47
CA SER A 563 16.71 -0.60 -22.29
C SER A 563 16.05 0.15 -23.46
N PHE A 564 16.80 0.97 -24.19
CA PHE A 564 16.31 1.65 -25.39
C PHE A 564 15.91 0.69 -26.53
N LEU A 565 16.45 -0.52 -26.60
CA LEU A 565 16.09 -1.49 -27.66
C LEU A 565 14.65 -1.97 -27.49
N GLU A 566 14.21 -2.15 -26.25
CA GLU A 566 12.83 -2.47 -25.94
C GLU A 566 11.96 -1.22 -26.02
N ARG A 567 12.35 -0.13 -25.33
CA ARG A 567 11.49 1.05 -25.17
C ARG A 567 11.40 1.92 -26.42
N ASP A 568 12.53 2.24 -27.06
CA ASP A 568 12.55 3.17 -28.19
C ASP A 568 12.25 2.46 -29.52
N TYR A 569 12.56 1.16 -29.60
CA TYR A 569 12.44 0.37 -30.83
C TYR A 569 11.44 -0.78 -30.74
N GLY A 570 10.91 -1.14 -29.57
CA GLY A 570 9.84 -2.13 -29.45
C GLY A 570 10.30 -3.58 -29.58
N PHE A 571 11.59 -3.90 -29.36
CA PHE A 571 12.11 -5.28 -29.40
C PHE A 571 11.82 -6.07 -28.09
N PHE A 572 10.54 -6.20 -27.75
CA PHE A 572 10.04 -6.77 -26.47
C PHE A 572 10.40 -8.25 -26.22
N MET A 573 10.67 -9.04 -27.27
CA MET A 573 10.97 -10.48 -27.13
C MET A 573 12.38 -10.78 -26.65
N ILE A 574 13.28 -9.80 -26.69
CA ILE A 574 14.71 -10.03 -26.48
C ILE A 574 15.04 -9.68 -25.03
N LYS A 575 15.27 -10.71 -24.22
CA LYS A 575 15.69 -10.57 -22.82
C LYS A 575 17.21 -10.69 -22.70
N ASN A 576 17.76 -10.24 -21.58
CA ASN A 576 19.16 -10.44 -21.20
C ASN A 576 20.21 -9.88 -22.20
N TRP A 577 19.97 -8.67 -22.71
CA TRP A 577 20.86 -7.97 -23.65
C TRP A 577 22.34 -7.85 -23.22
N LYS A 578 22.67 -8.07 -21.95
CA LYS A 578 24.06 -8.10 -21.46
C LYS A 578 24.87 -9.30 -21.94
N PHE A 579 24.21 -10.39 -22.35
CA PHE A 579 24.91 -11.59 -22.82
C PHE A 579 25.34 -11.43 -24.27
N GLN A 580 26.61 -11.78 -24.52
CA GLN A 580 27.22 -11.66 -25.84
C GLN A 580 26.46 -12.46 -26.90
N GLU A 581 26.02 -13.67 -26.56
CA GLU A 581 25.27 -14.57 -27.45
C GLU A 581 23.96 -13.94 -27.92
N VAL A 582 23.26 -13.22 -27.03
CA VAL A 582 22.01 -12.50 -27.35
C VAL A 582 22.30 -11.34 -28.31
N GLN A 583 23.36 -10.58 -28.06
CA GLN A 583 23.79 -9.47 -28.91
C GLN A 583 24.17 -9.97 -30.32
N ASP A 584 24.97 -11.03 -30.40
CA ASP A 584 25.43 -11.60 -31.66
C ASP A 584 24.28 -12.20 -32.46
N GLN A 585 23.35 -12.89 -31.79
CA GLN A 585 22.14 -13.40 -32.42
C GLN A 585 21.30 -12.26 -33.01
N PHE A 586 21.03 -11.20 -32.22
CA PHE A 586 20.28 -10.04 -32.70
C PHE A 586 20.99 -9.37 -33.89
N LEU A 587 22.29 -9.11 -33.80
CA LEU A 587 23.05 -8.47 -34.87
C LEU A 587 23.10 -9.30 -36.15
N SER A 588 23.16 -10.62 -36.04
CA SER A 588 23.07 -11.53 -37.19
C SER A 588 21.73 -11.38 -37.92
N ILE A 589 20.63 -11.33 -37.19
CA ILE A 589 19.29 -11.15 -37.76
C ILE A 589 19.14 -9.72 -38.31
N TYR A 590 19.55 -8.71 -37.54
CA TYR A 590 19.54 -7.30 -37.93
C TYR A 590 20.26 -7.05 -39.27
N ASN A 591 21.44 -7.65 -39.46
CA ASN A 591 22.22 -7.46 -40.68
C ASN A 591 21.68 -8.24 -41.90
N SER A 592 20.87 -9.28 -41.68
CA SER A 592 20.29 -10.11 -42.74
C SER A 592 18.89 -9.69 -43.16
N HIS A 593 18.26 -8.77 -42.43
CA HIS A 593 16.88 -8.33 -42.64
C HIS A 593 16.83 -6.82 -42.86
N THR A 594 15.92 -6.36 -43.73
CA THR A 594 15.49 -4.96 -43.71
C THR A 594 14.79 -4.64 -42.39
N GLU A 595 14.65 -3.37 -42.01
CA GLU A 595 13.96 -2.97 -40.78
C GLU A 595 12.55 -3.60 -40.67
N LYS A 596 11.76 -3.53 -41.75
CA LYS A 596 10.44 -4.16 -41.83
C LYS A 596 10.50 -5.67 -41.57
N GLN A 597 11.44 -6.36 -42.23
CA GLN A 597 11.60 -7.80 -42.08
C GLN A 597 12.09 -8.20 -40.68
N LEU A 598 12.87 -7.34 -40.01
CA LEU A 598 13.31 -7.56 -38.63
C LEU A 598 12.13 -7.54 -37.66
N TYR A 599 11.23 -6.56 -37.76
CA TYR A 599 10.01 -6.53 -36.95
C TYR A 599 9.11 -7.73 -37.23
N GLN A 600 8.91 -8.08 -38.52
CA GLN A 600 8.15 -9.27 -38.89
C GLN A 600 8.76 -10.55 -38.30
N TYR A 601 10.08 -10.69 -38.34
CA TYR A 601 10.79 -11.84 -37.74
C TYR A 601 10.49 -11.97 -36.25
N TYR A 602 10.57 -10.88 -35.47
CA TYR A 602 10.33 -10.96 -34.03
C TYR A 602 8.85 -11.15 -33.66
N LEU A 603 7.92 -10.57 -34.43
CA LEU A 603 6.49 -10.84 -34.28
C LEU A 603 6.16 -12.31 -34.61
N ASP A 604 6.73 -12.87 -35.68
CA ASP A 604 6.55 -14.26 -36.07
C ASP A 604 7.17 -15.21 -35.02
N LYS A 605 8.37 -14.87 -34.50
CA LYS A 605 9.04 -15.61 -33.43
C LYS A 605 8.22 -15.59 -32.13
N ALA A 606 7.55 -14.48 -31.84
CA ALA A 606 6.60 -14.34 -30.73
C ALA A 606 5.26 -15.05 -30.96
N LYS A 607 5.00 -15.50 -32.19
CA LYS A 607 3.71 -16.05 -32.65
C LYS A 607 2.54 -15.08 -32.48
N ILE A 608 2.78 -13.79 -32.70
CA ILE A 608 1.69 -12.79 -32.75
C ILE A 608 0.84 -13.05 -34.00
N ASP A 609 -0.48 -13.09 -33.83
CA ASP A 609 -1.41 -13.30 -34.94
C ASP A 609 -1.77 -11.97 -35.62
N TYR A 610 -0.88 -11.44 -36.47
CA TYR A 610 -1.10 -10.18 -37.22
C TYR A 610 -1.22 -10.41 -38.74
N LYS A 611 -1.21 -11.66 -39.18
CA LYS A 611 -1.26 -12.07 -40.60
C LYS A 611 -2.52 -12.88 -40.89
N ASN A 612 -2.96 -12.85 -42.14
CA ASN A 612 -4.03 -13.71 -42.65
C ASN A 612 -3.49 -15.10 -43.04
N LYS A 613 -4.35 -15.96 -43.57
CA LYS A 613 -3.99 -17.33 -44.00
C LYS A 613 -2.96 -17.38 -45.13
N GLU A 614 -2.80 -16.29 -45.88
CA GLU A 614 -1.83 -16.13 -46.99
C GLU A 614 -0.50 -15.51 -46.51
N ALA A 615 -0.32 -15.37 -45.19
CA ALA A 615 0.83 -14.73 -44.55
C ALA A 615 1.02 -13.23 -44.90
N ILE A 616 -0.04 -12.57 -45.36
CA ILE A 616 -0.09 -11.11 -45.61
C ILE A 616 -0.60 -10.41 -44.34
N ILE A 617 -0.18 -9.17 -44.12
CA ILE A 617 -0.66 -8.33 -43.01
C ILE A 617 -2.20 -8.28 -43.00
N ASP A 618 -2.78 -8.51 -41.82
CA ASP A 618 -4.20 -8.47 -41.56
C ASP A 618 -4.51 -7.27 -40.65
N TYR A 619 -5.06 -6.20 -41.25
CA TYR A 619 -5.31 -4.95 -40.55
C TYR A 619 -6.40 -5.08 -39.48
N ASP A 620 -7.36 -6.00 -39.64
CA ASP A 620 -8.39 -6.26 -38.63
C ASP A 620 -7.74 -6.87 -37.37
N LYS A 621 -6.81 -7.80 -37.53
CA LYS A 621 -6.05 -8.36 -36.40
C LYS A 621 -5.13 -7.32 -35.74
N ILE A 622 -4.47 -6.50 -36.55
CA ILE A 622 -3.65 -5.39 -36.04
C ILE A 622 -4.49 -4.42 -35.22
N PHE A 623 -5.69 -4.07 -35.69
CA PHE A 623 -6.60 -3.19 -34.97
C PHE A 623 -6.90 -3.72 -33.55
N GLU A 624 -7.21 -5.02 -33.44
CA GLU A 624 -7.45 -5.65 -32.13
C GLU A 624 -6.20 -5.63 -31.23
N ILE A 625 -5.00 -5.86 -31.79
CA ILE A 625 -3.74 -5.79 -31.02
C ILE A 625 -3.52 -4.36 -30.49
N LEU A 626 -3.67 -3.34 -31.33
CA LEU A 626 -3.54 -1.94 -30.92
C LEU A 626 -4.54 -1.55 -29.83
N LYS A 627 -5.74 -2.14 -29.87
CA LYS A 627 -6.82 -1.85 -28.93
C LYS A 627 -6.66 -2.54 -27.58
N PHE A 628 -6.18 -3.77 -27.53
CA PHE A 628 -6.26 -4.59 -26.31
C PHE A 628 -4.92 -5.00 -25.70
N ASN A 629 -3.82 -4.95 -26.45
CA ASN A 629 -2.55 -5.50 -25.97
C ASN A 629 -1.65 -4.43 -25.31
N ILE A 630 -2.15 -3.19 -25.15
CA ILE A 630 -1.61 -2.24 -24.17
C ILE A 630 -2.23 -2.59 -22.81
N GLY A 631 -1.45 -3.27 -21.98
CA GLY A 631 -1.93 -3.85 -20.73
C GLY A 631 -1.72 -2.93 -19.54
N ILE A 632 -2.77 -2.75 -18.74
CA ILE A 632 -2.63 -2.28 -17.36
C ILE A 632 -3.03 -3.44 -16.47
N PRO A 633 -2.13 -3.93 -15.60
CA PRO A 633 -2.40 -5.05 -14.73
C PRO A 633 -3.74 -4.91 -14.02
N PHE A 634 -4.38 -6.04 -13.72
CA PHE A 634 -5.69 -6.06 -13.07
C PHE A 634 -5.62 -5.28 -11.75
N THR A 635 -4.59 -5.55 -10.97
CA THR A 635 -4.06 -4.77 -9.84
C THR A 635 -2.63 -4.32 -10.15
N GLY A 636 -2.31 -3.04 -10.03
CA GLY A 636 -0.98 -2.47 -10.29
C GLY A 636 -1.00 -1.22 -11.19
N SER A 637 0.18 -0.67 -11.48
CA SER A 637 0.33 0.56 -12.29
C SER A 637 1.41 0.48 -13.37
N SER A 638 2.01 -0.70 -13.60
CA SER A 638 3.00 -0.89 -14.66
C SER A 638 2.29 -1.04 -16.00
N LEU A 639 2.34 -0.01 -16.85
CA LEU A 639 1.89 -0.13 -18.23
C LEU A 639 2.79 -1.11 -18.98
N GLN A 640 2.17 -2.06 -19.68
CA GLN A 640 2.87 -2.98 -20.57
C GLN A 640 2.54 -2.70 -22.02
N GLU A 641 3.60 -2.56 -22.81
CA GLU A 641 3.55 -2.12 -24.20
C GLU A 641 3.95 -3.21 -25.20
N ASN A 642 4.37 -4.38 -24.67
CA ASN A 642 4.67 -5.66 -25.33
C ASN A 642 4.82 -5.58 -26.87
N GLU A 643 3.96 -6.25 -27.62
CA GLU A 643 4.02 -6.32 -29.08
C GLU A 643 3.52 -5.06 -29.80
N VAL A 644 2.84 -4.16 -29.09
CA VAL A 644 2.15 -3.02 -29.69
C VAL A 644 3.15 -2.06 -30.33
N GLY A 645 4.30 -1.84 -29.68
CA GLY A 645 5.40 -1.05 -30.27
C GLY A 645 5.90 -1.63 -31.59
N SER A 646 6.14 -2.94 -31.66
CA SER A 646 6.55 -3.63 -32.89
C SER A 646 5.50 -3.54 -34.00
N ILE A 647 4.21 -3.65 -33.65
CA ILE A 647 3.09 -3.53 -34.62
C ILE A 647 3.00 -2.11 -35.17
N ILE A 648 3.14 -1.09 -34.33
CA ILE A 648 3.22 0.31 -34.75
C ILE A 648 4.37 0.50 -35.74
N LYS A 649 5.58 0.04 -35.41
CA LYS A 649 6.74 0.17 -36.32
C LYS A 649 6.50 -0.55 -37.65
N LEU A 650 5.84 -1.71 -37.63
CA LEU A 650 5.48 -2.42 -38.85
C LEU A 650 4.50 -1.59 -39.72
N LEU A 651 3.47 -0.98 -39.12
CA LEU A 651 2.54 -0.09 -39.81
C LEU A 651 3.26 1.13 -40.43
N GLU A 652 4.17 1.74 -39.67
CA GLU A 652 4.94 2.90 -40.12
C GLU A 652 5.74 2.59 -41.39
N LEU A 653 6.36 1.40 -41.44
CA LEU A 653 7.19 0.95 -42.56
C LEU A 653 6.36 0.46 -43.74
N GLU A 654 5.22 -0.19 -43.50
CA GLU A 654 4.31 -0.66 -44.54
C GLU A 654 3.65 0.51 -45.27
N LEU A 655 3.09 1.45 -44.50
CA LEU A 655 2.27 2.55 -45.01
C LEU A 655 3.09 3.82 -45.27
N LYS A 656 4.39 3.79 -44.97
CA LYS A 656 5.36 4.87 -45.23
C LYS A 656 4.96 6.20 -44.58
N THR A 657 4.36 6.15 -43.40
CA THR A 657 3.97 7.30 -42.60
C THR A 657 4.12 6.97 -41.13
N ASN A 658 4.52 7.94 -40.32
CA ASN A 658 4.56 7.81 -38.86
C ASN A 658 3.54 8.70 -38.16
N LEU A 659 2.52 9.16 -38.89
CA LEU A 659 1.47 10.06 -38.38
C LEU A 659 2.04 11.34 -37.72
N ASN A 660 3.21 11.81 -38.17
CA ASN A 660 3.98 12.93 -37.64
C ASN A 660 4.62 12.71 -36.25
N TYR A 661 4.68 11.47 -35.77
CA TYR A 661 5.49 11.13 -34.60
C TYR A 661 6.99 11.06 -34.93
N PRO A 662 7.86 10.99 -33.92
CA PRO A 662 9.26 10.64 -34.12
C PRO A 662 9.46 9.29 -34.83
N ASP A 663 10.61 9.14 -35.48
CA ASP A 663 11.10 7.90 -36.11
C ASP A 663 11.29 6.72 -35.12
N LYS A 664 11.26 7.00 -33.82
CA LYS A 664 11.28 6.02 -32.72
C LYS A 664 9.96 6.02 -31.95
N LEU A 665 9.70 4.94 -31.21
CA LEU A 665 8.51 4.82 -30.36
C LEU A 665 8.57 5.72 -29.12
N CYS A 666 9.77 5.81 -28.54
CA CYS A 666 10.07 6.53 -27.31
C CYS A 666 11.52 7.06 -27.37
N ASN A 667 11.85 7.97 -26.45
CA ASN A 667 13.20 8.43 -26.16
C ASN A 667 13.54 8.16 -24.69
N SER A 668 13.91 6.93 -24.38
CA SER A 668 14.16 6.45 -23.01
C SER A 668 15.44 7.03 -22.39
N ALA A 669 15.45 8.32 -22.08
CA ALA A 669 16.51 8.99 -21.32
C ALA A 669 16.42 8.70 -19.81
N GLY A 670 15.92 7.53 -19.41
CA GLY A 670 15.53 7.25 -18.02
C GLY A 670 14.28 8.03 -17.55
N ILE A 671 13.53 8.64 -18.47
CA ILE A 671 12.26 9.35 -18.21
C ILE A 671 11.08 8.37 -18.38
N TYR A 672 10.00 8.59 -17.63
CA TYR A 672 8.83 7.70 -17.52
C TYR A 672 7.74 7.89 -18.60
N ILE A 673 7.97 8.68 -19.65
CA ILE A 673 6.86 9.20 -20.47
C ILE A 673 7.16 9.01 -21.96
N CYS A 674 6.55 8.00 -22.59
CA CYS A 674 6.18 7.92 -24.02
C CYS A 674 5.31 6.65 -24.23
N PRO A 675 4.17 6.51 -23.54
CA PRO A 675 3.33 5.34 -23.76
C PRO A 675 2.84 5.31 -25.22
N PRO A 676 2.84 4.15 -25.92
CA PRO A 676 2.38 4.02 -27.29
C PRO A 676 0.86 4.15 -27.40
N THR A 677 0.14 4.41 -26.31
CA THR A 677 -1.32 4.50 -26.29
C THR A 677 -1.85 5.56 -27.26
N ASP A 678 -1.29 6.78 -27.22
CA ASP A 678 -1.65 7.87 -28.15
C ASP A 678 -1.43 7.44 -29.61
N ARG A 679 -0.26 6.86 -29.89
CA ARG A 679 0.13 6.42 -31.23
C ARG A 679 -0.72 5.22 -31.71
N ALA A 680 -1.03 4.28 -30.82
CA ALA A 680 -1.89 3.13 -31.10
C ALA A 680 -3.34 3.56 -31.39
N TRP A 681 -3.85 4.54 -30.65
CA TRP A 681 -5.16 5.13 -30.89
C TRP A 681 -5.23 5.84 -32.24
N GLU A 682 -4.22 6.65 -32.58
CA GLU A 682 -4.17 7.31 -33.89
C GLU A 682 -4.01 6.33 -35.05
N TRP A 683 -3.26 5.23 -34.86
CA TRP A 683 -3.20 4.17 -35.85
C TRP A 683 -4.55 3.46 -36.03
N GLN A 684 -5.30 3.19 -34.96
CA GLN A 684 -6.66 2.67 -35.07
C GLN A 684 -7.55 3.58 -35.91
N ARG A 685 -7.53 4.89 -35.65
CA ARG A 685 -8.26 5.90 -36.45
C ARG A 685 -7.79 5.92 -37.90
N TYR A 686 -6.48 5.92 -38.14
CA TYR A 686 -5.92 5.92 -39.48
C TYR A 686 -6.40 4.70 -40.30
N LEU A 687 -6.47 3.51 -39.69
CA LEU A 687 -6.97 2.30 -40.34
C LEU A 687 -8.46 2.40 -40.70
N ILE A 688 -9.27 3.02 -39.83
CA ILE A 688 -10.70 3.29 -40.08
C ILE A 688 -10.85 4.31 -41.22
N ASP A 689 -10.23 5.49 -41.09
CA ASP A 689 -10.41 6.64 -41.99
C ASP A 689 -9.95 6.34 -43.43
N ASN A 690 -8.99 5.42 -43.59
CA ASN A 690 -8.48 5.00 -44.89
C ASN A 690 -9.08 3.67 -45.40
N ASN A 691 -10.13 3.14 -44.75
CA ASN A 691 -10.83 1.91 -45.14
C ASN A 691 -9.91 0.69 -45.28
N PHE A 692 -8.93 0.51 -44.38
CA PHE A 692 -8.06 -0.67 -44.37
C PHE A 692 -8.70 -1.90 -43.71
N LEU A 693 -9.71 -1.68 -42.87
CA LEU A 693 -10.42 -2.73 -42.13
C LEU A 693 -11.45 -3.42 -43.02
N LYS A 694 -11.55 -4.75 -42.93
CA LYS A 694 -12.53 -5.56 -43.68
C LYS A 694 -13.76 -5.89 -42.85
N ALA A 695 -13.62 -5.88 -41.53
CA ALA A 695 -14.68 -6.14 -40.58
C ALA A 695 -15.02 -4.88 -39.79
N GLN A 696 -16.26 -4.81 -39.30
CA GLN A 696 -16.62 -3.84 -38.28
C GLN A 696 -16.03 -4.30 -36.94
N HIS A 697 -15.27 -3.41 -36.30
CA HIS A 697 -14.75 -3.64 -34.96
C HIS A 697 -15.68 -3.08 -33.90
N SER A 698 -15.57 -3.62 -32.69
CA SER A 698 -16.38 -3.17 -31.55
C SER A 698 -16.00 -1.74 -31.16
N ASP A 699 -16.98 -0.87 -30.94
CA ASP A 699 -16.77 0.48 -30.40
C ASP A 699 -16.66 0.51 -28.86
N ILE A 700 -16.79 -0.66 -28.21
CA ILE A 700 -16.72 -0.77 -26.76
C ILE A 700 -15.30 -0.45 -26.27
N VAL A 701 -15.22 0.53 -25.36
CA VAL A 701 -13.95 1.08 -24.85
C VAL A 701 -13.17 0.02 -24.07
N SER A 702 -11.86 -0.08 -24.29
CA SER A 702 -10.97 -0.96 -23.53
C SER A 702 -10.69 -0.42 -22.12
N PHE A 703 -10.45 -1.30 -21.14
CA PHE A 703 -10.19 -0.90 -19.75
C PHE A 703 -8.94 -0.02 -19.61
N HIS A 704 -7.91 -0.24 -20.42
CA HIS A 704 -6.65 0.50 -20.29
C HIS A 704 -6.83 2.01 -20.55
N TYR A 705 -7.83 2.40 -21.34
CA TYR A 705 -8.16 3.80 -21.58
C TYR A 705 -8.66 4.52 -20.32
N GLY A 706 -9.37 3.83 -19.42
CA GLY A 706 -9.86 4.45 -18.18
C GLY A 706 -8.76 4.91 -17.25
N TYR A 707 -7.66 4.15 -17.18
CA TYR A 707 -6.48 4.56 -16.42
C TYR A 707 -5.85 5.82 -16.96
N TYR A 708 -5.78 5.96 -18.29
CA TYR A 708 -5.24 7.16 -18.90
C TYR A 708 -6.06 8.39 -18.52
N LEU A 709 -7.40 8.29 -18.58
CA LEU A 709 -8.29 9.38 -18.19
C LEU A 709 -8.12 9.78 -16.72
N ASP A 710 -8.05 8.79 -15.82
CA ASP A 710 -8.02 9.04 -14.38
C ASP A 710 -6.65 9.48 -13.85
N LYS A 711 -5.56 9.09 -14.52
CA LYS A 711 -4.19 9.26 -13.98
C LYS A 711 -3.27 10.12 -14.84
N VAL A 712 -3.50 10.24 -16.15
CA VAL A 712 -2.60 10.99 -17.03
C VAL A 712 -3.13 12.41 -17.26
N LEU A 713 -4.42 12.56 -17.54
CA LEU A 713 -5.02 13.86 -17.84
C LEU A 713 -5.08 14.87 -16.67
N PRO A 714 -5.38 14.48 -15.42
CA PRO A 714 -5.48 15.46 -14.33
C PRO A 714 -4.15 16.17 -14.01
N TYR A 715 -3.03 15.62 -14.49
CA TYR A 715 -1.70 16.23 -14.35
C TYR A 715 -1.32 17.12 -15.54
N GLN A 716 -1.98 16.99 -16.69
CA GLN A 716 -1.78 17.87 -17.85
C GLN A 716 -2.65 19.14 -17.78
N SER A 717 -3.74 19.14 -17.00
CA SER A 717 -4.66 20.28 -16.89
C SER A 717 -4.27 21.33 -15.83
N LYS A 718 -2.99 21.37 -15.41
CA LYS A 718 -2.52 22.25 -14.33
C LYS A 718 -1.42 23.24 -14.73
N ASP A 719 -1.12 23.38 -16.01
CA ASP A 719 -0.21 24.40 -16.54
C ASP A 719 -0.97 25.52 -17.26
#